data_AF-A0A6I9XD23-F1
#
_entry.id   AF-A0A6I9XD23-F1
#
_cell.length_a   1.000
_cell.length_b   1.000
_cell.length_c   1.000
_cell.angle_alpha   90.00
_cell.angle_beta   90.00
_cell.angle_gamma   90.00
#
_symmetry.space_group_name_H-M   'P 1'
#
loop_
_entity.id
_entity.type
_entity.pdbx_description
1 polymer ?
#
loop_
_entity_poly.entity_id
_entity_poly.type
_entity_poly.pdbx_seq_one_letter_code
_entity_poly.pdbx_strand_id
1 'polypeptide(L)'
;MQTACQAMQQQRGRRHYNKLRNLVRDARRDCIIFFNEFQLLSYLPRERGESLEKWQTRSIYNASVWYYNHFSGQMPIVMVTEDEEAVQLFGSETEGVFVISFKNYLDNFWPDLKSAQELLDSILQSRRERESESHENSGKEYPEHLPIETLEAGIKSGHYIQVRLPMHAQKAEMSEGKLSVFLTSKGFFFLEIMVKMLEGRRYVKMVLLLCSQFLRATTYYLADRRYDMLPAILSANLCSLLGNVDRYAVSVIWELDKASYEIKRVRYKRTIIRSSYKLFYEAAQALLEGDLTAAAEIQELKAMEENTRRQKLEELTWAIGKLTDVARHLRAKRSSYGALELEGVEIRVQLDDKKNIDDLIPRQPLEVHETIAECMILANHWVARRIWEVFPYQALLRQHPPPRQEFFSEVRECAAAKGFSIDTRSNKALADSLDRAVDPSDPLVNQLLRSMVTQAMSNAVYFSTGSCPEEDFFHYGLALDKYTHFTSPIRRYADIIVHRLLLAATSAEEGVDAKGCLLGNKELEELCRHINHRNRAAQHVQKESTGLFQCMFFNDKSPAREEQRSADGVIYSIRTNGVLVFVPRYGIKGAAYLRSKEGLVLSCPTDGNYEWQPGSLQRFPSKIIATPTVGKPVTLNLFDHVTVKISVQTSRCHADRIQLQITSCKPYKTSETEASQGPQMSRTDLVREVTKTAEETQLAQNLAKANQAKEGFDEEYRQTQCRRSLYHLLEEIKDLSLLDVSADHGA
;
A
#
# COMPACT_ATOMS: atom_id res chain seq x y z
N MET A 1 29.88 -17.53 -22.66
CA MET A 1 29.75 -18.99 -22.87
C MET A 1 28.67 -19.57 -21.97
N GLN A 2 27.97 -20.62 -22.43
CA GLN A 2 26.97 -21.38 -21.65
C GLN A 2 27.59 -21.98 -20.39
N THR A 3 28.75 -22.62 -20.52
CA THR A 3 29.43 -23.30 -19.40
C THR A 3 29.78 -22.31 -18.27
N ALA A 4 30.20 -21.08 -18.61
CA ALA A 4 30.41 -20.01 -17.62
C ALA A 4 29.11 -19.56 -16.93
N CYS A 5 27.99 -19.50 -17.66
CA CYS A 5 26.70 -19.15 -17.08
C CYS A 5 26.20 -20.23 -16.11
N GLN A 6 26.40 -21.51 -16.44
CA GLN A 6 26.07 -22.64 -15.58
C GLN A 6 26.96 -22.67 -14.33
N ALA A 7 28.26 -22.45 -14.48
CA ALA A 7 29.21 -22.34 -13.37
C ALA A 7 28.78 -21.24 -12.38
N MET A 8 28.42 -20.05 -12.88
CA MET A 8 27.88 -18.97 -12.04
C MET A 8 26.59 -19.34 -11.32
N GLN A 9 25.69 -20.09 -11.96
CA GLN A 9 24.44 -20.53 -11.35
C GLN A 9 24.68 -21.52 -10.21
N GLN A 10 25.65 -22.43 -10.38
CA GLN A 10 26.02 -23.43 -9.38
C GLN A 10 26.80 -22.81 -8.21
N GLN A 11 27.83 -22.00 -8.49
CA GLN A 11 28.71 -21.44 -7.46
C GLN A 11 28.12 -20.22 -6.74
N ARG A 12 27.49 -19.29 -7.46
CA ARG A 12 27.03 -17.99 -6.91
C ARG A 12 25.51 -17.85 -6.82
N GLY A 13 24.79 -18.90 -7.19
CA GLY A 13 23.35 -19.00 -7.07
C GLY A 13 22.55 -18.20 -8.11
N ARG A 14 21.22 -18.42 -8.07
CA ARG A 14 20.26 -17.94 -9.09
C ARG A 14 20.18 -16.41 -9.22
N ARG A 15 20.51 -15.65 -8.18
CA ARG A 15 20.47 -14.17 -8.20
C ARG A 15 21.51 -13.59 -9.16
N HIS A 16 22.74 -14.10 -9.14
CA HIS A 16 23.82 -13.63 -10.01
C HIS A 16 23.57 -14.04 -11.47
N TYR A 17 23.11 -15.28 -11.67
CA TYR A 17 22.66 -15.76 -12.97
C TYR A 17 21.56 -14.88 -13.58
N ASN A 18 20.55 -14.50 -12.79
CA ASN A 18 19.47 -13.61 -13.27
C ASN A 18 19.98 -12.21 -13.62
N LYS A 19 20.95 -11.67 -12.89
CA LYS A 19 21.60 -10.39 -13.24
C LYS A 19 22.30 -10.50 -14.60
N LEU A 20 23.12 -11.54 -14.80
CA LEU A 20 23.81 -11.78 -16.06
C LEU A 20 22.83 -11.94 -17.23
N ARG A 21 21.75 -12.71 -17.03
CA ARG A 21 20.70 -12.90 -18.04
C ARG A 21 19.99 -11.59 -18.39
N ASN A 22 19.81 -10.68 -17.43
CA ASN A 22 19.25 -9.35 -17.70
C ASN A 22 20.21 -8.47 -18.49
N LEU A 23 21.53 -8.59 -18.25
CA LEU A 23 22.55 -7.89 -19.05
C LEU A 23 22.58 -8.38 -20.50
N VAL A 24 22.49 -9.69 -20.72
CA VAL A 24 22.42 -10.28 -22.07
C VAL A 24 21.15 -9.84 -22.82
N ARG A 25 20.05 -9.57 -22.10
CA ARG A 25 18.82 -9.07 -22.70
C ARG A 25 18.86 -7.58 -23.05
N ASP A 26 19.85 -6.84 -22.55
CA ASP A 26 20.02 -5.41 -22.82
C ASP A 26 20.72 -5.23 -24.18
N ALA A 27 19.94 -4.85 -25.19
CA ALA A 27 20.42 -4.66 -26.56
C ALA A 27 21.48 -3.53 -26.69
N ARG A 28 21.69 -2.71 -25.65
CA ARG A 28 22.72 -1.66 -25.65
C ARG A 28 24.11 -2.16 -25.28
N ARG A 29 24.22 -3.39 -24.76
CA ARG A 29 25.45 -3.93 -24.18
C ARG A 29 26.13 -4.99 -25.04
N ASP A 30 25.58 -5.30 -26.22
CA ASP A 30 26.11 -6.27 -27.20
C ASP A 30 26.60 -7.60 -26.60
N CYS A 31 25.89 -8.08 -25.58
CA CYS A 31 26.23 -9.31 -24.87
C CYS A 31 25.48 -10.51 -25.48
N ILE A 32 26.21 -11.56 -25.86
CA ILE A 32 25.63 -12.80 -26.40
C ILE A 32 25.99 -14.03 -25.55
N ILE A 33 25.10 -15.01 -25.50
CA ILE A 33 25.38 -16.33 -24.91
C ILE A 33 25.60 -17.30 -26.05
N PHE A 34 26.82 -17.83 -26.12
CA PHE A 34 27.16 -18.94 -27.01
C PHE A 34 27.01 -20.28 -26.29
N PHE A 35 26.30 -21.20 -26.92
CA PHE A 35 26.00 -22.53 -26.40
C PHE A 35 27.10 -23.53 -26.77
N ASN A 36 28.27 -23.35 -26.17
CA ASN A 36 29.49 -24.12 -26.50
C ASN A 36 29.37 -25.63 -26.26
N GLU A 37 28.50 -26.08 -25.36
CA GLU A 37 28.26 -27.51 -25.11
C GLU A 37 27.42 -28.18 -26.20
N PHE A 38 26.57 -27.42 -26.89
CA PHE A 38 25.68 -27.96 -27.93
C PHE A 38 26.26 -27.78 -29.34
N GLN A 39 27.38 -27.06 -29.46
CA GLN A 39 28.07 -26.87 -30.72
C GLN A 39 29.15 -27.96 -30.89
N LEU A 40 28.99 -28.79 -31.92
CA LEU A 40 29.81 -29.97 -32.17
C LEU A 40 31.32 -29.69 -32.17
N LEU A 41 31.73 -28.57 -32.76
CA LEU A 41 33.15 -28.23 -32.94
C LEU A 41 33.79 -27.54 -31.73
N SER A 42 33.00 -27.06 -30.77
CA SER A 42 33.51 -26.47 -29.53
C SER A 42 33.30 -27.36 -28.30
N TYR A 43 32.51 -28.43 -28.45
CA TYR A 43 32.23 -29.36 -27.37
C TYR A 43 33.49 -30.13 -26.95
N LEU A 44 33.72 -30.20 -25.64
CA LEU A 44 34.87 -30.89 -25.06
C LEU A 44 34.41 -31.76 -23.88
N PRO A 45 34.58 -33.09 -23.93
CA PRO A 45 34.19 -33.98 -22.84
C PRO A 45 35.14 -33.83 -21.64
N ARG A 46 34.59 -34.08 -20.44
CA ARG A 46 35.35 -34.07 -19.19
C ARG A 46 36.26 -35.30 -19.09
N GLU A 47 37.51 -35.07 -18.69
CA GLU A 47 38.50 -36.14 -18.53
C GLU A 47 38.34 -36.87 -17.19
N ARG A 48 38.82 -38.12 -17.14
CA ARG A 48 38.76 -38.93 -15.92
C ARG A 48 39.70 -38.36 -14.87
N GLY A 49 39.17 -38.00 -13.70
CA GLY A 49 39.95 -37.39 -12.60
C GLY A 49 40.05 -35.86 -12.66
N GLU A 50 39.56 -35.22 -13.73
CA GLU A 50 39.52 -33.77 -13.86
C GLU A 50 38.44 -33.17 -12.95
N SER A 51 38.72 -32.09 -12.22
CA SER A 51 37.71 -31.37 -11.43
C SER A 51 36.69 -30.67 -12.33
N LEU A 52 35.50 -30.36 -11.80
CA LEU A 52 34.47 -29.67 -12.58
C LEU A 52 34.95 -28.28 -13.05
N GLU A 53 35.66 -27.56 -12.18
CA GLU A 53 36.16 -26.21 -12.47
C GLU A 53 37.24 -26.21 -13.54
N LYS A 54 38.19 -27.16 -13.47
CA LYS A 54 39.23 -27.31 -14.50
C LYS A 54 38.64 -27.63 -15.87
N TRP A 55 37.64 -28.52 -15.90
CA TRP A 55 36.90 -28.81 -17.13
C TRP A 55 36.15 -27.58 -17.68
N GLN A 56 35.50 -26.80 -16.81
CA GLN A 56 34.77 -25.60 -17.22
C GLN A 56 35.71 -24.57 -17.86
N THR A 57 36.87 -24.30 -17.25
CA THR A 57 37.88 -23.38 -17.78
C THR A 57 38.40 -23.87 -19.13
N ARG A 58 38.76 -25.16 -19.24
CA ARG A 58 39.25 -25.77 -20.48
C ARG A 58 38.20 -25.74 -21.60
N SER A 59 36.93 -25.98 -21.27
CA SER A 59 35.81 -25.89 -22.21
C SER A 59 35.60 -24.46 -22.74
N ILE A 60 35.74 -23.45 -21.88
CA ILE A 60 35.64 -22.03 -22.28
C ILE A 60 36.81 -21.64 -23.20
N TYR A 61 38.02 -22.11 -22.89
CA TYR A 61 39.18 -21.87 -23.73
C TYR A 61 39.02 -22.52 -25.11
N ASN A 62 38.62 -23.80 -25.18
CA ASN A 62 38.36 -24.49 -26.45
C ASN A 62 37.31 -23.76 -27.30
N ALA A 63 36.26 -23.24 -26.67
CA ALA A 63 35.26 -22.42 -27.35
C ALA A 63 35.85 -21.09 -27.88
N SER A 64 36.82 -20.51 -27.18
CA SER A 64 37.51 -19.27 -27.60
C SER A 64 38.41 -19.51 -28.81
N VAL A 65 39.15 -20.63 -28.82
CA VAL A 65 39.93 -21.11 -29.98
C VAL A 65 39.01 -21.38 -31.17
N TRP A 66 37.87 -22.02 -30.94
CA TRP A 66 36.86 -22.23 -31.99
C TRP A 66 36.39 -20.90 -32.59
N TYR A 67 36.10 -19.90 -31.76
CA TYR A 67 35.68 -18.58 -32.24
C TYR A 67 36.75 -17.90 -33.10
N TYR A 68 38.01 -17.94 -32.67
CA TYR A 68 39.12 -17.38 -33.43
C TYR A 68 39.26 -18.05 -34.80
N ASN A 69 39.22 -19.39 -34.84
CA ASN A 69 39.27 -20.16 -36.07
C ASN A 69 38.06 -19.92 -36.97
N HIS A 70 36.87 -19.77 -36.38
CA HIS A 70 35.64 -19.47 -37.10
C HIS A 70 35.69 -18.11 -37.82
N PHE A 71 36.35 -17.12 -37.20
CA PHE A 71 36.61 -15.82 -37.83
C PHE A 71 37.81 -15.82 -38.79
N SER A 72 38.36 -16.99 -39.14
CA SER A 72 39.53 -17.11 -40.03
C SER A 72 40.73 -16.28 -39.57
N GLY A 73 40.91 -16.11 -38.25
CA GLY A 73 41.97 -15.30 -37.66
C GLY A 73 41.82 -13.78 -37.84
N GLN A 74 40.68 -13.30 -38.35
CA GLN A 74 40.47 -11.87 -38.59
C GLN A 74 40.19 -11.07 -37.32
N MET A 75 39.75 -11.74 -36.25
CA MET A 75 39.32 -11.12 -35.00
C MET A 75 40.00 -11.81 -33.82
N PRO A 76 40.86 -11.11 -33.05
CA PRO A 76 41.45 -11.68 -31.85
C PRO A 76 40.37 -11.91 -30.78
N ILE A 77 40.48 -13.02 -30.06
CA ILE A 77 39.55 -13.37 -28.98
C ILE A 77 40.27 -13.20 -27.65
N VAL A 78 39.62 -12.54 -26.70
CA VAL A 78 40.16 -12.35 -25.35
C VAL A 78 39.29 -13.10 -24.35
N MET A 79 39.88 -14.08 -23.67
CA MET A 79 39.30 -14.76 -22.52
C MET A 79 39.83 -14.10 -21.25
N VAL A 80 38.92 -13.52 -20.47
CA VAL A 80 39.28 -12.86 -19.21
C VAL A 80 39.00 -13.78 -18.03
N THR A 81 40.02 -14.05 -17.21
CA THR A 81 39.93 -14.93 -16.03
C THR A 81 40.85 -14.47 -14.91
N GLU A 82 40.45 -14.68 -13.66
CA GLU A 82 41.28 -14.42 -12.46
C GLU A 82 41.98 -15.68 -11.95
N ASP A 83 41.87 -16.80 -12.69
CA ASP A 83 42.58 -18.04 -12.39
C ASP A 83 44.01 -17.98 -12.95
N GLU A 84 45.00 -17.83 -12.07
CA GLU A 84 46.41 -17.71 -12.44
C GLU A 84 46.95 -18.97 -13.12
N GLU A 85 46.48 -20.17 -12.75
CA GLU A 85 46.88 -21.42 -13.40
C GLU A 85 46.44 -21.40 -14.87
N ALA A 86 45.21 -20.95 -15.13
CA ALA A 86 44.65 -20.86 -16.47
C ALA A 86 45.37 -19.83 -17.36
N VAL A 87 45.73 -18.67 -16.79
CA VAL A 87 46.50 -17.65 -17.51
C VAL A 87 47.88 -18.17 -17.91
N GLN A 88 48.56 -18.90 -17.01
CA GLN A 88 49.87 -19.47 -17.29
C GLN A 88 49.83 -20.60 -18.34
N LEU A 89 48.82 -21.47 -18.26
CA LEU A 89 48.66 -22.60 -19.18
C LEU A 89 48.25 -22.18 -20.59
N PHE A 90 47.23 -21.32 -20.69
CA PHE A 90 46.57 -21.01 -21.95
C PHE A 90 46.98 -19.66 -22.56
N GLY A 91 47.72 -18.82 -21.82
CA GLY A 91 48.05 -17.45 -22.22
C GLY A 91 48.88 -17.33 -23.50
N SER A 92 49.65 -18.35 -23.86
CA SER A 92 50.53 -18.37 -25.04
C SER A 92 50.35 -19.60 -25.94
N GLU A 93 49.30 -20.40 -25.73
CA GLU A 93 49.14 -21.67 -26.43
C GLU A 93 48.59 -21.52 -27.87
N THR A 94 47.72 -20.53 -28.12
CA THR A 94 47.19 -20.26 -29.47
C THR A 94 47.39 -18.80 -29.85
N GLU A 95 48.08 -18.54 -30.97
CA GLU A 95 48.23 -17.19 -31.52
C GLU A 95 46.85 -16.59 -31.88
N GLY A 96 46.55 -15.41 -31.33
CA GLY A 96 45.29 -14.69 -31.55
C GLY A 96 44.18 -14.98 -30.52
N VAL A 97 44.41 -15.89 -29.57
CA VAL A 97 43.56 -16.08 -28.39
C VAL A 97 44.34 -15.65 -27.14
N PHE A 98 43.91 -14.56 -26.51
CA PHE A 98 44.56 -14.02 -25.31
C PHE A 98 43.83 -14.49 -24.06
N VAL A 99 44.51 -15.18 -23.14
CA VAL A 99 43.99 -15.51 -21.81
C VAL A 99 44.69 -14.64 -20.79
N ILE A 100 43.97 -13.66 -20.22
CA ILE A 100 44.56 -12.62 -19.36
C ILE A 100 43.66 -12.27 -18.17
N SER A 101 44.25 -11.70 -17.12
CA SER A 101 43.51 -11.15 -15.98
C SER A 101 42.72 -9.89 -16.37
N PHE A 102 41.68 -9.56 -15.59
CA PHE A 102 40.88 -8.37 -15.88
C PHE A 102 41.70 -7.08 -15.75
N LYS A 103 42.68 -7.06 -14.84
CA LYS A 103 43.65 -5.95 -14.73
C LYS A 103 44.46 -5.80 -16.01
N ASN A 104 45.10 -6.86 -16.47
CA ASN A 104 45.92 -6.81 -17.69
C ASN A 104 45.07 -6.52 -18.93
N TYR A 105 43.81 -6.95 -18.95
CA TYR A 105 42.88 -6.58 -20.01
C TYR A 105 42.63 -5.07 -20.09
N LEU A 106 42.38 -4.42 -18.95
CA LEU A 106 42.21 -2.96 -18.93
C LEU A 106 43.51 -2.24 -19.29
N ASP A 107 44.64 -2.67 -18.74
CA ASP A 107 45.92 -2.00 -18.98
C ASP A 107 46.39 -2.12 -20.43
N ASN A 108 46.17 -3.27 -21.08
CA ASN A 108 46.62 -3.52 -22.44
C ASN A 108 45.67 -2.95 -23.51
N PHE A 109 44.36 -3.08 -23.32
CA PHE A 109 43.38 -2.72 -24.36
C PHE A 109 42.68 -1.38 -24.10
N TRP A 110 42.69 -0.89 -22.86
CA TRP A 110 41.95 0.32 -22.45
C TRP A 110 42.75 1.25 -21.52
N PRO A 111 44.00 1.60 -21.84
CA PRO A 111 44.87 2.40 -20.95
C PRO A 111 44.32 3.81 -20.69
N ASP A 112 43.51 4.36 -21.61
CA ASP A 112 42.93 5.70 -21.48
C ASP A 112 41.70 5.74 -20.55
N LEU A 113 41.16 4.58 -20.14
CA LEU A 113 39.92 4.47 -19.36
C LEU A 113 40.18 4.53 -17.85
N LYS A 114 40.75 5.64 -17.38
CA LYS A 114 41.17 5.84 -15.97
C LYS A 114 40.08 5.54 -14.94
N SER A 115 38.83 5.91 -15.22
CA SER A 115 37.70 5.67 -14.31
C SER A 115 37.43 4.19 -14.03
N ALA A 116 37.71 3.30 -15.00
CA ALA A 116 37.53 1.86 -14.82
C ALA A 116 38.70 1.24 -14.04
N GLN A 117 39.92 1.73 -14.27
CA GLN A 117 41.11 1.33 -13.51
C GLN A 117 40.99 1.72 -12.03
N GLU A 118 40.60 2.98 -11.73
CA GLU A 118 40.36 3.44 -10.36
C GLU A 118 39.30 2.59 -9.64
N LEU A 119 38.23 2.21 -10.35
CA LEU A 119 37.18 1.37 -9.80
C LEU A 119 37.67 -0.06 -9.54
N LEU A 120 38.48 -0.63 -10.44
CA LEU A 120 39.08 -1.95 -10.25
C LEU A 120 40.04 -1.94 -9.05
N ASP A 121 40.91 -0.94 -8.95
CA ASP A 121 41.85 -0.79 -7.84
C ASP A 121 41.10 -0.64 -6.51
N SER A 122 40.01 0.13 -6.48
CA SER A 122 39.14 0.22 -5.29
C SER A 122 38.51 -1.13 -4.91
N ILE A 123 38.08 -1.94 -5.88
CA ILE A 123 37.53 -3.28 -5.62
C ILE A 123 38.61 -4.24 -5.10
N LEU A 124 39.80 -4.24 -5.70
CA LEU A 124 40.93 -5.07 -5.29
C LEU A 124 41.42 -4.68 -3.90
N GLN A 125 41.49 -3.38 -3.61
CA GLN A 125 41.81 -2.85 -2.29
C GLN A 125 40.77 -3.29 -1.25
N SER A 126 39.47 -3.15 -1.53
CA SER A 126 38.41 -3.62 -0.62
C SER A 126 38.42 -5.14 -0.40
N ARG A 127 38.90 -5.93 -1.38
CA ARG A 127 39.09 -7.37 -1.21
C ARG A 127 40.26 -7.67 -0.28
N ARG A 128 41.41 -7.03 -0.50
CA ARG A 128 42.59 -7.16 0.35
C ARG A 128 42.30 -6.71 1.78
N GLU A 129 41.60 -5.60 1.95
CA GLU A 129 41.16 -5.08 3.26
C GLU A 129 40.25 -6.08 3.97
N ARG A 130 39.34 -6.77 3.27
CA ARG A 130 38.53 -7.83 3.88
C ARG A 130 39.36 -9.05 4.31
N GLU A 131 40.36 -9.42 3.52
CA GLU A 131 41.28 -10.53 3.83
C GLU A 131 42.25 -10.17 4.97
N SER A 132 42.62 -8.90 5.10
CA SER A 132 43.47 -8.40 6.20
C SER A 132 42.67 -8.09 7.47
N GLU A 133 41.44 -7.58 7.36
CA GLU A 133 40.50 -7.47 8.48
C GLU A 133 40.15 -8.85 9.07
N SER A 134 40.12 -9.92 8.26
CA SER A 134 39.97 -11.28 8.81
C SER A 134 41.18 -11.76 9.60
N HIS A 135 42.35 -11.13 9.46
CA HIS A 135 43.57 -11.48 10.19
C HIS A 135 43.90 -10.53 11.37
N GLU A 136 43.45 -9.26 11.35
CA GLU A 136 43.79 -8.26 12.38
C GLU A 136 42.71 -7.99 13.44
N ASN A 137 41.46 -8.40 13.24
CA ASN A 137 40.32 -8.03 14.11
C ASN A 137 39.96 -9.07 15.20
N SER A 138 40.93 -9.54 15.99
CA SER A 138 40.66 -10.39 17.17
C SER A 138 40.05 -9.62 18.37
N GLY A 139 39.76 -8.32 18.25
CA GLY A 139 39.27 -7.47 19.34
C GLY A 139 37.75 -7.43 19.54
N LYS A 140 36.95 -7.84 18.54
CA LYS A 140 35.48 -8.01 18.64
C LYS A 140 35.04 -9.12 17.69
N GLU A 141 35.37 -10.36 18.02
CA GLU A 141 34.88 -11.52 17.26
C GLU A 141 33.37 -11.63 17.44
N TYR A 142 32.63 -11.32 16.37
CA TYR A 142 31.27 -11.84 16.24
C TYR A 142 31.38 -13.37 16.18
N PRO A 143 30.50 -14.11 16.87
CA PRO A 143 30.51 -15.56 16.80
C PRO A 143 30.40 -16.01 15.34
N GLU A 144 31.23 -16.98 14.96
CA GLU A 144 31.21 -17.54 13.62
C GLU A 144 29.80 -18.05 13.28
N HIS A 145 29.41 -17.84 12.02
CA HIS A 145 28.15 -18.38 11.53
C HIS A 145 28.24 -19.90 11.46
N LEU A 146 27.27 -20.58 12.07
CA LEU A 146 27.17 -22.03 11.98
C LEU A 146 27.04 -22.47 10.51
N PRO A 147 27.66 -23.62 10.14
CA PRO A 147 27.48 -24.22 8.83
C PRO A 147 26.00 -24.46 8.51
N ILE A 148 25.63 -24.33 7.23
CA ILE A 148 24.23 -24.47 6.79
C ILE A 148 23.65 -25.85 7.14
N GLU A 149 24.49 -26.89 7.13
CA GLU A 149 24.14 -28.26 7.49
C GLU A 149 23.71 -28.37 8.96
N THR A 150 24.46 -27.72 9.86
CA THR A 150 24.14 -27.66 11.29
C THR A 150 22.88 -26.84 11.53
N LEU A 151 22.69 -25.74 10.79
CA LEU A 151 21.47 -24.93 10.85
C LEU A 151 20.25 -25.73 10.39
N GLU A 152 20.34 -26.44 9.27
CA GLU A 152 19.25 -27.29 8.75
C GLU A 152 18.93 -28.45 9.69
N ALA A 153 19.95 -29.12 10.23
CA ALA A 153 19.78 -30.18 11.22
C ALA A 153 19.12 -29.64 12.50
N GLY A 154 19.55 -28.47 12.97
CA GLY A 154 18.97 -27.79 14.12
C GLY A 154 17.54 -27.28 13.88
N ILE A 155 17.21 -26.84 12.66
CA ILE A 155 15.84 -26.47 12.29
C ILE A 155 14.95 -27.72 12.25
N LYS A 156 15.43 -28.82 11.66
CA LYS A 156 14.70 -30.10 11.60
C LYS A 156 14.48 -30.72 12.99
N SER A 157 15.46 -30.59 13.88
CA SER A 157 15.35 -31.07 15.27
C SER A 157 14.56 -30.12 16.18
N GLY A 158 14.19 -28.93 15.70
CA GLY A 158 13.49 -27.89 16.47
C GLY A 158 14.38 -27.09 17.42
N HIS A 159 15.70 -27.32 17.40
CA HIS A 159 16.68 -26.57 18.20
C HIS A 159 16.87 -25.13 17.70
N TYR A 160 16.70 -24.89 16.40
CA TYR A 160 16.79 -23.57 15.78
C TYR A 160 15.47 -23.21 15.06
N ILE A 161 15.14 -21.91 15.05
CA ILE A 161 13.97 -21.38 14.35
C ILE A 161 14.44 -20.35 13.33
N GLN A 162 14.10 -20.56 12.06
CA GLN A 162 14.39 -19.59 11.01
C GLN A 162 13.34 -18.49 11.01
N VAL A 163 13.76 -17.25 11.26
CA VAL A 163 12.88 -16.08 11.25
C VAL A 163 13.51 -14.98 10.39
N ARG A 164 12.68 -14.25 9.63
CA ARG A 164 13.13 -13.02 8.98
C ARG A 164 13.13 -11.90 10.03
N LEU A 165 14.30 -11.45 10.44
CA LEU A 165 14.45 -10.35 11.39
C LEU A 165 14.13 -9.01 10.70
N PRO A 166 13.05 -8.30 11.09
CA PRO A 166 12.88 -6.92 10.66
C PRO A 166 13.89 -6.06 11.44
N MET A 167 14.95 -5.60 10.77
CA MET A 167 15.83 -4.61 11.37
C MET A 167 15.08 -3.27 11.47
N HIS A 168 14.74 -2.88 12.70
CA HIS A 168 14.27 -1.53 12.98
C HIS A 168 15.45 -0.57 12.79
N ALA A 169 15.33 0.40 11.87
CA ALA A 169 16.33 1.43 11.57
C ALA A 169 16.72 2.34 12.77
N GLN A 170 16.18 2.11 13.97
CA GLN A 170 16.51 2.83 15.21
C GLN A 170 17.29 2.00 16.21
N LYS A 171 17.50 0.69 16.00
CA LYS A 171 18.15 -0.21 16.98
C LYS A 171 19.65 -0.47 16.69
N ALA A 172 20.36 0.52 16.16
CA ALA A 172 21.80 0.61 16.40
C ALA A 172 22.12 1.32 17.73
N GLU A 173 21.13 1.99 18.35
CA GLU A 173 21.08 2.35 19.77
C GLU A 173 19.62 2.73 20.12
N MET A 174 18.97 1.91 20.93
CA MET A 174 17.67 2.12 21.62
C MET A 174 16.49 2.76 20.84
N SER A 175 15.50 1.89 20.55
CA SER A 175 14.03 2.09 20.57
C SER A 175 13.41 3.37 19.97
N GLU A 176 12.61 3.21 18.91
CA GLU A 176 11.16 3.53 18.87
C GLU A 176 10.64 3.65 17.43
N GLY A 177 10.13 2.53 16.89
CA GLY A 177 9.65 2.40 15.52
C GLY A 177 8.76 3.56 15.03
N LYS A 178 9.06 4.04 13.82
CA LYS A 178 8.20 4.94 13.05
C LYS A 178 7.72 4.25 11.79
N LEU A 179 6.43 3.90 11.75
CA LEU A 179 5.71 3.51 10.54
C LEU A 179 4.35 4.23 10.55
N SER A 180 4.33 5.49 10.14
CA SER A 180 3.09 6.17 9.76
C SER A 180 2.75 5.87 8.29
N VAL A 181 1.56 5.33 8.03
CA VAL A 181 1.04 5.06 6.68
C VAL A 181 -0.27 5.84 6.56
N PHE A 182 -0.38 6.67 5.52
CA PHE A 182 -1.61 7.36 5.15
C PHE A 182 -2.05 6.85 3.77
N LEU A 183 -3.32 6.47 3.67
CA LEU A 183 -3.96 5.94 2.46
C LEU A 183 -4.55 7.09 1.66
N THR A 184 -3.81 7.64 0.68
CA THR A 184 -4.35 8.69 -0.18
C THR A 184 -5.40 8.17 -1.17
N SER A 185 -6.62 8.68 -1.04
CA SER A 185 -7.75 8.47 -1.94
C SER A 185 -7.67 9.39 -3.17
N LYS A 186 -6.76 9.14 -4.11
CA LYS A 186 -6.85 9.77 -5.45
C LYS A 186 -7.89 9.01 -6.28
N GLY A 187 -8.90 9.75 -6.75
CA GLY A 187 -10.06 9.24 -7.48
C GLY A 187 -9.73 8.54 -8.80
N PHE A 188 -10.56 7.55 -9.14
CA PHE A 188 -10.53 6.83 -10.41
C PHE A 188 -11.95 6.66 -10.93
N PHE A 189 -12.09 6.81 -12.25
CA PHE A 189 -13.21 6.28 -13.02
C PHE A 189 -12.73 5.06 -13.84
N PHE A 190 -13.69 4.15 -14.11
CA PHE A 190 -13.55 2.78 -14.65
C PHE A 190 -12.86 2.67 -16.02
N LEU A 191 -12.13 1.57 -16.30
CA LEU A 191 -11.93 1.07 -17.68
C LEU A 191 -11.38 -0.36 -17.81
N GLU A 192 -11.80 -1.05 -18.87
CA GLU A 192 -11.24 -2.28 -19.45
C GLU A 192 -9.92 -2.04 -20.22
N ILE A 193 -9.03 -3.05 -20.24
CA ILE A 193 -8.00 -3.23 -21.28
C ILE A 193 -8.45 -4.41 -22.13
N MET A 194 -9.02 -4.14 -23.30
CA MET A 194 -9.13 -5.16 -24.36
C MET A 194 -8.06 -4.86 -25.41
N VAL A 195 -6.92 -5.54 -25.31
CA VAL A 195 -6.02 -5.67 -26.46
C VAL A 195 -6.72 -6.62 -27.43
N LYS A 196 -7.36 -6.07 -28.47
CA LYS A 196 -7.87 -6.87 -29.59
C LYS A 196 -6.67 -7.62 -30.19
N MET A 197 -6.66 -8.93 -29.99
CA MET A 197 -5.72 -9.86 -30.60
C MET A 197 -5.98 -9.83 -32.11
N LEU A 198 -5.21 -9.01 -32.83
CA LEU A 198 -5.09 -9.13 -34.28
C LEU A 198 -4.27 -10.40 -34.54
N GLU A 199 -4.94 -11.41 -35.09
CA GLU A 199 -4.31 -12.62 -35.61
C GLU A 199 -3.20 -12.25 -36.60
N GLY A 200 -2.06 -12.91 -36.46
CA GLY A 200 -0.93 -12.82 -37.38
C GLY A 200 0.12 -11.77 -37.00
N ARG A 201 1.23 -12.25 -36.43
CA ARG A 201 2.54 -11.56 -36.35
C ARG A 201 2.69 -10.41 -35.32
N ARG A 202 2.65 -10.69 -34.00
CA ARG A 202 3.18 -9.73 -32.98
C ARG A 202 3.47 -10.30 -31.58
N TYR A 203 3.84 -11.58 -31.45
CA TYR A 203 4.03 -12.23 -30.15
C TYR A 203 5.21 -11.70 -29.30
N VAL A 204 6.32 -11.25 -29.90
CA VAL A 204 7.54 -10.86 -29.16
C VAL A 204 7.40 -9.51 -28.43
N LYS A 205 6.69 -8.54 -29.01
CA LYS A 205 6.50 -7.20 -28.41
C LYS A 205 5.47 -7.21 -27.27
N MET A 206 4.55 -8.18 -27.29
CA MET A 206 3.42 -8.30 -26.36
C MET A 206 3.82 -8.92 -25.03
N VAL A 207 4.73 -9.91 -25.04
CA VAL A 207 5.32 -10.49 -23.82
C VAL A 207 6.13 -9.44 -23.05
N LEU A 208 6.87 -8.57 -23.76
CA LEU A 208 7.68 -7.52 -23.14
C LEU A 208 6.83 -6.49 -22.37
N LEU A 209 5.70 -6.05 -22.95
CA LEU A 209 4.81 -5.06 -22.32
C LEU A 209 4.16 -5.63 -21.04
N LEU A 210 3.63 -6.86 -21.11
CA LEU A 210 3.03 -7.54 -19.96
C LEU A 210 4.05 -7.82 -18.85
N CYS A 211 5.28 -8.21 -19.20
CA CYS A 211 6.36 -8.41 -18.23
C CYS A 211 6.74 -7.11 -17.51
N SER A 212 6.82 -5.97 -18.22
CA SER A 212 7.14 -4.68 -17.59
C SER A 212 6.08 -4.22 -16.59
N GLN A 213 4.80 -4.48 -16.89
CA GLN A 213 3.66 -4.15 -16.03
C GLN A 213 3.61 -5.03 -14.79
N PHE A 214 3.84 -6.34 -14.96
CA PHE A 214 4.02 -7.28 -13.85
C PHE A 214 5.15 -6.81 -12.92
N LEU A 215 6.30 -6.40 -13.47
CA LEU A 215 7.44 -5.93 -12.66
C LEU A 215 7.10 -4.71 -11.79
N ARG A 216 6.32 -3.75 -12.32
CA ARG A 216 5.90 -2.54 -11.60
C ARG A 216 4.76 -2.79 -10.61
N ALA A 217 3.77 -3.60 -10.98
CA ALA A 217 2.54 -3.98 -10.26
C ALA A 217 1.60 -2.84 -9.81
N THR A 218 2.12 -1.64 -9.52
CA THR A 218 1.33 -0.46 -9.17
C THR A 218 1.98 0.84 -9.65
N THR A 219 1.18 1.88 -9.85
CA THR A 219 1.65 3.25 -10.14
C THR A 219 2.19 3.92 -8.88
N TYR A 220 3.34 4.58 -8.97
CA TYR A 220 3.94 5.31 -7.84
C TYR A 220 3.54 6.79 -7.94
N TYR A 221 2.93 7.32 -6.88
CA TYR A 221 2.58 8.73 -6.76
C TYR A 221 3.62 9.43 -5.88
N LEU A 222 4.37 10.36 -6.45
CA LEU A 222 5.21 11.29 -5.71
C LEU A 222 4.47 12.63 -5.55
N ALA A 223 5.04 13.55 -4.77
CA ALA A 223 4.44 14.87 -4.59
C ALA A 223 4.40 15.68 -5.90
N ASP A 224 5.46 15.60 -6.72
CA ASP A 224 5.63 16.35 -7.98
C ASP A 224 5.20 15.57 -9.24
N ARG A 225 5.33 14.25 -9.22
CA ARG A 225 5.16 13.42 -10.43
C ARG A 225 4.55 12.06 -10.15
N ARG A 226 4.16 11.38 -11.22
CA ARG A 226 3.65 10.01 -11.18
C ARG A 226 4.46 9.10 -12.10
N TYR A 227 4.71 7.87 -11.64
CA TYR A 227 5.30 6.81 -12.45
C TYR A 227 4.24 5.76 -12.77
N ASP A 228 3.68 5.89 -13.97
CA ASP A 228 2.57 5.06 -14.41
C ASP A 228 2.98 3.57 -14.56
N MET A 229 2.09 2.68 -14.11
CA MET A 229 2.22 1.23 -14.34
C MET A 229 2.14 0.89 -15.83
N LEU A 230 1.21 1.53 -16.54
CA LEU A 230 1.01 1.39 -17.98
C LEU A 230 1.70 2.53 -18.74
N PRO A 231 2.14 2.30 -19.99
CA PRO A 231 2.61 3.36 -20.88
C PRO A 231 1.58 4.49 -21.05
N ALA A 232 2.06 5.74 -21.21
CA ALA A 232 1.22 6.93 -21.32
C ALA A 232 0.15 6.85 -22.43
N ILE A 233 0.47 6.21 -23.56
CA ILE A 233 -0.48 6.03 -24.68
C ILE A 233 -1.71 5.22 -24.22
N LEU A 234 -1.48 4.20 -23.40
CA LEU A 234 -2.55 3.40 -22.82
C LEU A 234 -3.22 4.15 -21.67
N SER A 235 -2.47 4.64 -20.68
CA SER A 235 -3.06 5.25 -19.48
C SER A 235 -3.79 6.56 -19.74
N ALA A 236 -3.25 7.45 -20.58
CA ALA A 236 -3.75 8.82 -20.75
C ALA A 236 -4.74 8.98 -21.91
N ASN A 237 -4.72 8.09 -22.91
CA ASN A 237 -5.57 8.23 -24.10
C ASN A 237 -6.54 7.05 -24.28
N LEU A 238 -6.01 5.86 -24.56
CA LEU A 238 -6.85 4.71 -24.91
C LEU A 238 -7.68 4.23 -23.72
N CYS A 239 -7.07 4.20 -22.54
CA CYS A 239 -7.71 3.72 -21.33
C CYS A 239 -8.39 4.81 -20.50
N SER A 240 -8.18 6.10 -20.83
CA SER A 240 -8.81 7.20 -20.11
C SER A 240 -10.22 7.45 -20.64
N LEU A 241 -11.19 7.61 -19.73
CA LEU A 241 -12.54 8.07 -20.04
C LEU A 241 -12.52 9.58 -20.30
N LEU A 242 -12.07 9.95 -21.49
CA LEU A 242 -12.12 11.33 -21.96
C LEU A 242 -13.57 11.74 -22.25
N GLY A 243 -13.89 13.00 -21.96
CA GLY A 243 -15.21 13.56 -22.23
C GLY A 243 -15.55 13.48 -23.72
N ASN A 244 -16.80 13.15 -24.02
CA ASN A 244 -17.40 13.09 -25.35
C ASN A 244 -16.77 12.10 -26.34
N VAL A 245 -16.01 11.09 -25.89
CA VAL A 245 -15.46 10.04 -26.76
C VAL A 245 -15.90 8.64 -26.32
N ASP A 246 -16.23 7.78 -27.28
CA ASP A 246 -16.60 6.39 -27.02
C ASP A 246 -15.41 5.58 -26.51
N ARG A 247 -15.66 4.79 -25.46
CA ARG A 247 -14.65 3.98 -24.76
C ARG A 247 -15.24 2.65 -24.30
N TYR A 248 -14.42 1.60 -24.36
CA TYR A 248 -14.78 0.27 -23.84
C TYR A 248 -14.71 0.25 -22.32
N ALA A 249 -15.72 -0.32 -21.65
CA ALA A 249 -15.75 -0.42 -20.20
C ALA A 249 -16.36 -1.76 -19.75
N VAL A 250 -15.87 -2.28 -18.63
CA VAL A 250 -16.58 -3.32 -17.87
C VAL A 250 -17.49 -2.62 -16.87
N SER A 251 -18.79 -2.80 -17.05
CA SER A 251 -19.82 -2.17 -16.24
C SER A 251 -20.42 -3.16 -15.25
N VAL A 252 -20.55 -2.72 -14.00
CA VAL A 252 -21.32 -3.39 -12.95
C VAL A 252 -22.60 -2.60 -12.77
N ILE A 253 -23.74 -3.24 -13.03
CA ILE A 253 -25.06 -2.60 -13.01
C ILE A 253 -25.86 -3.22 -11.87
N TRP A 254 -26.32 -2.39 -10.95
CA TRP A 254 -27.18 -2.79 -9.84
C TRP A 254 -28.63 -2.39 -10.11
N GLU A 255 -29.54 -3.30 -9.80
CA GLU A 255 -30.97 -2.99 -9.67
C GLU A 255 -31.26 -2.82 -8.18
N LEU A 256 -31.57 -1.59 -7.78
CA LEU A 256 -31.87 -1.22 -6.40
C LEU A 256 -33.38 -1.15 -6.17
N ASP A 257 -33.82 -1.48 -4.97
CA ASP A 257 -35.17 -1.16 -4.52
C ASP A 257 -35.35 0.36 -4.37
N LYS A 258 -36.52 0.88 -4.77
CA LYS A 258 -36.80 2.32 -4.74
C LYS A 258 -36.88 2.90 -3.33
N ALA A 259 -37.32 2.10 -2.35
CA ALA A 259 -37.55 2.55 -0.98
C ALA A 259 -36.41 2.16 -0.05
N SER A 260 -35.94 0.90 -0.09
CA SER A 260 -34.91 0.42 0.82
C SER A 260 -33.48 0.56 0.29
N TYR A 261 -33.31 0.92 -0.99
CA TYR A 261 -32.02 0.91 -1.70
C TYR A 261 -31.29 -0.45 -1.62
N GLU A 262 -32.01 -1.54 -1.34
CA GLU A 262 -31.43 -2.87 -1.32
C GLU A 262 -31.19 -3.40 -2.73
N ILE A 263 -30.11 -4.15 -2.88
CA ILE A 263 -29.68 -4.69 -4.18
C ILE A 263 -30.49 -5.95 -4.47
N LYS A 264 -31.34 -5.88 -5.50
CA LYS A 264 -32.14 -7.02 -5.98
C LYS A 264 -31.36 -7.89 -6.95
N ARG A 265 -30.64 -7.25 -7.87
CA ARG A 265 -29.90 -7.93 -8.94
C ARG A 265 -28.64 -7.19 -9.30
N VAL A 266 -27.61 -7.95 -9.66
CA VAL A 266 -26.34 -7.41 -10.17
C VAL A 266 -26.05 -8.03 -11.54
N ARG A 267 -25.64 -7.19 -12.50
CA ARG A 267 -25.26 -7.61 -13.85
C ARG A 267 -23.84 -7.13 -14.15
N TYR A 268 -23.01 -8.01 -14.71
CA TYR A 268 -21.64 -7.72 -15.13
C TYR A 268 -21.59 -7.77 -16.65
N LYS A 269 -21.19 -6.68 -17.32
CA LYS A 269 -21.20 -6.61 -18.79
C LYS A 269 -19.99 -5.86 -19.36
N ARG A 270 -19.53 -6.30 -20.53
CA ARG A 270 -18.71 -5.47 -21.42
C ARG A 270 -19.62 -4.46 -22.12
N THR A 271 -19.21 -3.20 -22.13
CA THR A 271 -20.02 -2.07 -22.60
C THR A 271 -19.16 -1.07 -23.37
N ILE A 272 -19.82 -0.27 -24.21
CA ILE A 272 -19.23 0.93 -24.79
C ILE A 272 -19.94 2.12 -24.15
N ILE A 273 -19.18 3.03 -23.56
CA ILE A 273 -19.71 4.20 -22.87
C ILE A 273 -19.11 5.48 -23.45
N ARG A 274 -19.85 6.58 -23.30
CA ARG A 274 -19.41 7.93 -23.64
C ARG A 274 -19.60 8.82 -22.42
N SER A 275 -18.49 9.32 -21.86
CA SER A 275 -18.55 10.20 -20.69
C SER A 275 -19.03 11.60 -21.12
N SER A 276 -20.15 12.07 -20.57
CA SER A 276 -20.72 13.38 -20.92
C SER A 276 -19.97 14.55 -20.29
N TYR A 277 -19.45 14.36 -19.08
CA TYR A 277 -18.84 15.44 -18.29
C TYR A 277 -17.60 14.94 -17.53
N LYS A 278 -16.58 15.80 -17.46
CA LYS A 278 -15.45 15.64 -16.55
C LYS A 278 -15.53 16.69 -15.45
N LEU A 279 -15.78 16.23 -14.22
CA LEU A 279 -15.97 17.12 -13.06
C LEU A 279 -14.77 17.08 -12.11
N PHE A 280 -14.47 18.24 -11.52
CA PHE A 280 -13.63 18.34 -10.32
C PHE A 280 -14.51 18.15 -9.07
N TYR A 281 -13.88 17.77 -7.95
CA TYR A 281 -14.63 17.44 -6.73
C TYR A 281 -15.33 18.65 -6.13
N GLU A 282 -14.65 19.79 -6.15
CA GLU A 282 -15.12 21.07 -5.66
C GLU A 282 -16.35 21.53 -6.46
N ALA A 283 -16.29 21.43 -7.80
CA ALA A 283 -17.42 21.71 -8.66
C ALA A 283 -18.61 20.77 -8.41
N ALA A 284 -18.37 19.46 -8.22
CA ALA A 284 -19.43 18.50 -7.92
C ALA A 284 -20.07 18.74 -6.55
N GLN A 285 -19.28 19.17 -5.55
CA GLN A 285 -19.76 19.55 -4.23
C GLN A 285 -20.62 20.81 -4.31
N ALA A 286 -20.16 21.84 -5.02
CA ALA A 286 -20.92 23.08 -5.22
C ALA A 286 -22.27 22.81 -5.91
N LEU A 287 -22.32 21.92 -6.91
CA LEU A 287 -23.57 21.49 -7.53
C LEU A 287 -24.51 20.77 -6.55
N LEU A 288 -23.98 19.93 -5.67
CA LEU A 288 -24.76 19.25 -4.63
C LEU A 288 -25.35 20.24 -3.62
N GLU A 289 -24.63 21.31 -3.30
CA GLU A 289 -25.06 22.39 -2.39
C GLU A 289 -26.03 23.38 -3.05
N GLY A 290 -26.30 23.22 -4.35
CA GLY A 290 -27.21 24.08 -5.11
C GLY A 290 -26.57 25.35 -5.66
N ASP A 291 -25.24 25.48 -5.59
CA ASP A 291 -24.51 26.60 -6.20
C ASP A 291 -24.34 26.38 -7.72
N LEU A 292 -25.23 27.01 -8.48
CA LEU A 292 -25.25 26.94 -9.94
C LEU A 292 -24.11 27.74 -10.60
N THR A 293 -23.35 28.55 -9.84
CA THR A 293 -22.21 29.30 -10.40
C THR A 293 -21.04 28.39 -10.77
N ALA A 294 -20.92 27.23 -10.10
CA ALA A 294 -19.93 26.20 -10.42
C ALA A 294 -20.12 25.59 -11.83
N ALA A 295 -21.30 25.74 -12.45
CA ALA A 295 -21.52 25.37 -13.84
C ALA A 295 -20.59 26.12 -14.81
N ALA A 296 -20.10 27.31 -14.40
CA ALA A 296 -19.12 28.09 -15.16
C ALA A 296 -17.70 27.49 -15.14
N GLU A 297 -17.43 26.45 -14.33
CA GLU A 297 -16.13 25.77 -14.34
C GLU A 297 -16.11 24.56 -15.29
N ILE A 298 -17.28 24.05 -15.68
CA ILE A 298 -17.44 22.84 -16.50
C ILE A 298 -17.27 23.20 -17.99
N GLN A 299 -16.15 22.77 -18.58
CA GLN A 299 -15.80 23.10 -19.98
C GLN A 299 -16.88 22.65 -20.97
N GLU A 300 -17.46 21.47 -20.76
CA GLU A 300 -18.45 20.86 -21.65
C GLU A 300 -19.80 21.61 -21.64
N LEU A 301 -20.09 22.40 -20.60
CA LEU A 301 -21.32 23.20 -20.48
C LEU A 301 -21.16 24.64 -20.97
N LYS A 302 -19.92 25.15 -21.12
CA LYS A 302 -19.65 26.53 -21.56
C LYS A 302 -20.08 26.85 -22.99
N ALA A 303 -20.06 25.84 -23.87
CA ALA A 303 -20.30 26.01 -25.30
C ALA A 303 -21.75 25.73 -25.74
N MET A 304 -22.68 25.53 -24.79
CA MET A 304 -24.07 25.18 -25.08
C MET A 304 -25.02 26.37 -24.93
N GLU A 305 -26.12 26.36 -25.69
CA GLU A 305 -27.21 27.32 -25.55
C GLU A 305 -27.80 27.31 -24.13
N GLU A 306 -28.20 28.49 -23.65
CA GLU A 306 -28.59 28.74 -22.26
C GLU A 306 -29.73 27.84 -21.76
N ASN A 307 -30.73 27.57 -22.59
CA ASN A 307 -31.87 26.71 -22.23
C ASN A 307 -31.45 25.23 -22.11
N THR A 308 -30.66 24.74 -23.07
CA THR A 308 -30.14 23.37 -23.08
C THR A 308 -29.14 23.14 -21.94
N ARG A 309 -28.34 24.17 -21.63
CA ARG A 309 -27.40 24.19 -20.50
C ARG A 309 -28.14 24.01 -19.17
N ARG A 310 -29.25 24.74 -18.97
CA ARG A 310 -30.06 24.66 -17.74
C ARG A 310 -30.66 23.27 -17.56
N GLN A 311 -31.28 22.70 -18.59
CA GLN A 311 -31.85 21.35 -18.53
C GLN A 311 -30.82 20.27 -18.17
N LYS A 312 -29.65 20.30 -18.83
CA LYS A 312 -28.55 19.37 -18.56
C LYS A 312 -27.96 19.54 -17.17
N LEU A 313 -27.92 20.78 -16.67
CA LEU A 313 -27.44 21.08 -15.33
C LEU A 313 -28.41 20.56 -14.26
N GLU A 314 -29.72 20.70 -14.47
CA GLU A 314 -30.75 20.13 -13.60
C GLU A 314 -30.66 18.59 -13.57
N GLU A 315 -30.51 17.95 -14.73
CA GLU A 315 -30.31 16.49 -14.83
C GLU A 315 -29.04 16.04 -14.07
N LEU A 316 -27.93 16.76 -14.26
CA LEU A 316 -26.67 16.45 -13.59
C LEU A 316 -26.77 16.62 -12.08
N THR A 317 -27.38 17.71 -11.62
CA THR A 317 -27.58 18.01 -10.20
C THR A 317 -28.47 16.96 -9.55
N TRP A 318 -29.56 16.57 -10.23
CA TRP A 318 -30.42 15.49 -9.77
C TRP A 318 -29.67 14.16 -9.68
N ALA A 319 -28.85 13.83 -10.69
CA ALA A 319 -28.08 12.58 -10.71
C ALA A 319 -27.03 12.52 -9.58
N ILE A 320 -26.31 13.62 -9.34
CA ILE A 320 -25.33 13.73 -8.24
C ILE A 320 -26.05 13.63 -6.89
N GLY A 321 -27.17 14.32 -6.72
CA GLY A 321 -27.99 14.25 -5.50
C GLY A 321 -28.49 12.83 -5.23
N LYS A 322 -29.06 12.16 -6.23
CA LYS A 322 -29.54 10.78 -6.09
C LYS A 322 -28.42 9.79 -5.80
N LEU A 323 -27.26 9.93 -6.44
CA LEU A 323 -26.11 9.08 -6.17
C LEU A 323 -25.62 9.27 -4.73
N THR A 324 -25.63 10.50 -4.24
CA THR A 324 -25.24 10.85 -2.86
C THR A 324 -26.25 10.26 -1.86
N ASP A 325 -27.55 10.37 -2.12
CA ASP A 325 -28.59 9.73 -1.31
C ASP A 325 -28.36 8.22 -1.16
N VAL A 326 -28.09 7.53 -2.28
CA VAL A 326 -27.80 6.09 -2.27
C VAL A 326 -26.53 5.79 -1.47
N ALA A 327 -25.47 6.57 -1.67
CA ALA A 327 -24.20 6.37 -0.94
C ALA A 327 -24.34 6.59 0.57
N ARG A 328 -25.13 7.57 1.01
CA ARG A 328 -25.45 7.80 2.44
C ARG A 328 -26.10 6.57 3.07
N HIS A 329 -27.08 5.96 2.40
CA HIS A 329 -27.75 4.74 2.88
C HIS A 329 -26.79 3.54 2.93
N LEU A 330 -25.98 3.34 1.89
CA LEU A 330 -24.98 2.27 1.86
C LEU A 330 -23.94 2.43 2.97
N ARG A 331 -23.50 3.66 3.22
CA ARG A 331 -22.59 3.96 4.33
C ARG A 331 -23.23 3.66 5.67
N ALA A 332 -24.43 4.16 5.93
CA ALA A 332 -25.13 3.93 7.19
C ALA A 332 -25.28 2.42 7.50
N LYS A 333 -25.59 1.62 6.47
CA LYS A 333 -25.63 0.15 6.57
C LYS A 333 -24.24 -0.43 6.86
N ARG A 334 -23.19 0.05 6.20
CA ARG A 334 -21.82 -0.41 6.44
C ARG A 334 -21.31 -0.04 7.84
N SER A 335 -21.65 1.14 8.34
CA SER A 335 -21.34 1.60 9.69
C SER A 335 -22.07 0.77 10.75
N SER A 336 -23.33 0.36 10.50
CA SER A 336 -24.07 -0.51 11.43
C SER A 336 -23.45 -1.92 11.58
N TYR A 337 -22.76 -2.40 10.54
CA TYR A 337 -21.93 -3.62 10.57
C TYR A 337 -20.53 -3.41 11.21
N GLY A 338 -20.20 -2.20 11.63
CA GLY A 338 -18.97 -1.88 12.36
C GLY A 338 -17.78 -1.53 11.47
N ALA A 339 -18.02 -0.91 10.31
CA ALA A 339 -16.92 -0.43 9.50
C ALA A 339 -16.25 0.80 10.11
N LEU A 340 -14.92 0.87 9.98
CA LEU A 340 -14.11 1.87 10.65
C LEU A 340 -13.84 3.05 9.72
N GLU A 341 -14.27 4.23 10.15
CA GLU A 341 -13.97 5.50 9.47
C GLU A 341 -12.67 6.08 10.02
N LEU A 342 -11.56 5.63 9.45
CA LEU A 342 -10.24 6.02 9.89
C LEU A 342 -9.74 7.18 9.03
N GLU A 343 -9.80 8.39 9.57
CA GLU A 343 -9.28 9.58 8.90
C GLU A 343 -7.81 9.80 9.20
N GLY A 344 -7.09 10.24 8.18
CA GLY A 344 -5.73 10.72 8.29
C GLY A 344 -5.59 12.08 7.63
N VAL A 345 -4.75 12.94 8.21
CA VAL A 345 -4.44 14.24 7.59
C VAL A 345 -3.52 14.01 6.41
N GLU A 346 -4.08 14.06 5.21
CA GLU A 346 -3.33 14.06 3.96
C GLU A 346 -2.91 15.48 3.62
N ILE A 347 -1.64 15.70 3.31
CA ILE A 347 -1.15 17.01 2.87
C ILE A 347 -0.96 16.97 1.37
N ARG A 348 -1.43 18.00 0.69
CA ARG A 348 -1.13 18.26 -0.71
C ARG A 348 -0.05 19.33 -0.80
N VAL A 349 1.02 19.01 -1.52
CA VAL A 349 2.05 19.98 -1.88
C VAL A 349 1.53 20.79 -3.06
N GLN A 350 1.39 22.10 -2.89
CA GLN A 350 1.09 23.03 -3.96
C GLN A 350 2.39 23.50 -4.59
N LEU A 351 2.50 23.32 -5.91
CA LEU A 351 3.66 23.71 -6.69
C LEU A 351 3.28 24.88 -7.60
N ASP A 352 4.16 25.88 -7.71
CA ASP A 352 4.03 26.97 -8.67
C ASP A 352 4.32 26.49 -10.12
N ASP A 353 4.11 27.36 -11.11
CA ASP A 353 4.38 27.05 -12.53
C ASP A 353 5.86 26.73 -12.81
N LYS A 354 6.77 27.19 -11.94
CA LYS A 354 8.21 26.92 -11.99
C LYS A 354 8.62 25.67 -11.20
N LYS A 355 7.66 24.93 -10.63
CA LYS A 355 7.82 23.76 -9.76
C LYS A 355 8.49 24.04 -8.41
N ASN A 356 8.50 25.27 -7.94
CA ASN A 356 8.81 25.58 -6.55
C ASN A 356 7.60 25.30 -5.67
N ILE A 357 7.86 25.07 -4.39
CA ILE A 357 6.81 24.82 -3.41
C ILE A 357 6.19 26.14 -3.01
N ASP A 358 4.90 26.28 -3.22
CA ASP A 358 4.10 27.45 -2.84
C ASP A 358 3.63 27.30 -1.39
N ASP A 359 2.83 26.26 -1.13
CA ASP A 359 2.28 25.95 0.20
C ASP A 359 2.02 24.45 0.41
N LEU A 360 1.79 24.08 1.67
CA LEU A 360 1.46 22.74 2.16
C LEU A 360 0.07 22.76 2.79
N ILE A 361 -0.94 22.35 2.02
CA ILE A 361 -2.35 22.48 2.42
C ILE A 361 -2.90 21.10 2.81
N PRO A 362 -3.54 20.96 3.98
CA PRO A 362 -4.24 19.73 4.34
C PRO A 362 -5.45 19.54 3.42
N ARG A 363 -5.61 18.32 2.90
CA ARG A 363 -6.72 17.98 2.03
C ARG A 363 -8.03 18.01 2.81
N GLN A 364 -8.97 18.82 2.35
CA GLN A 364 -10.30 18.87 2.95
C GLN A 364 -11.13 17.64 2.53
N PRO A 365 -11.77 16.94 3.47
CA PRO A 365 -12.75 15.92 3.16
C PRO A 365 -14.01 16.59 2.58
N LEU A 366 -14.49 16.09 1.45
CA LEU A 366 -15.72 16.55 0.80
C LEU A 366 -16.68 15.39 0.72
N GLU A 367 -17.98 15.64 0.82
CA GLU A 367 -19.00 14.59 0.78
C GLU A 367 -18.97 13.80 -0.53
N VAL A 368 -18.67 14.47 -1.66
CA VAL A 368 -18.54 13.78 -2.97
C VAL A 368 -17.39 12.75 -2.98
N HIS A 369 -16.26 12.99 -2.29
CA HIS A 369 -15.18 12.00 -2.19
C HIS A 369 -15.69 10.70 -1.56
N GLU A 370 -16.50 10.90 -0.55
CA GLU A 370 -17.15 9.93 0.31
C GLU A 370 -18.21 9.13 -0.48
N THR A 371 -19.05 9.79 -1.27
CA THR A 371 -20.03 9.17 -2.18
C THR A 371 -19.34 8.23 -3.17
N ILE A 372 -18.28 8.70 -3.84
CA ILE A 372 -17.54 7.89 -4.81
C ILE A 372 -16.87 6.70 -4.12
N ALA A 373 -16.33 6.90 -2.92
CA ALA A 373 -15.71 5.82 -2.15
C ALA A 373 -16.70 4.68 -1.86
N GLU A 374 -17.93 4.98 -1.42
CA GLU A 374 -18.95 3.95 -1.17
C GLU A 374 -19.32 3.17 -2.43
N CYS A 375 -19.55 3.87 -3.55
CA CYS A 375 -19.86 3.21 -4.82
C CYS A 375 -18.72 2.28 -5.26
N MET A 376 -17.46 2.70 -5.09
CA MET A 376 -16.30 1.89 -5.42
C MET A 376 -16.16 0.67 -4.49
N ILE A 377 -16.40 0.85 -3.18
CA ILE A 377 -16.38 -0.24 -2.19
C ILE A 377 -17.45 -1.27 -2.55
N LEU A 378 -18.67 -0.82 -2.88
CA LEU A 378 -19.76 -1.70 -3.29
C LEU A 378 -19.41 -2.48 -4.55
N ALA A 379 -18.84 -1.84 -5.56
CA ALA A 379 -18.38 -2.51 -6.78
C ALA A 379 -17.35 -3.59 -6.51
N ASN A 380 -16.34 -3.26 -5.70
CA ASN A 380 -15.29 -4.18 -5.31
C ASN A 380 -15.84 -5.39 -4.54
N HIS A 381 -16.80 -5.17 -3.63
CA HIS A 381 -17.43 -6.21 -2.84
C HIS A 381 -18.22 -7.21 -3.71
N TRP A 382 -19.09 -6.72 -4.60
CA TRP A 382 -19.89 -7.59 -5.47
C TRP A 382 -19.05 -8.36 -6.48
N VAL A 383 -18.02 -7.73 -7.05
CA VAL A 383 -17.06 -8.42 -7.92
C VAL A 383 -16.30 -9.50 -7.14
N ALA A 384 -15.89 -9.23 -5.90
CA ALA A 384 -15.22 -10.23 -5.05
C ALA A 384 -16.09 -11.46 -4.81
N ARG A 385 -17.37 -11.28 -4.48
CA ARG A 385 -18.32 -12.39 -4.32
C ARG A 385 -18.44 -13.18 -5.61
N ARG A 386 -18.62 -12.48 -6.73
CA ARG A 386 -18.82 -13.11 -8.03
C ARG A 386 -17.65 -13.98 -8.48
N ILE A 387 -16.42 -13.47 -8.39
CA ILE A 387 -15.24 -14.22 -8.82
C ILE A 387 -14.98 -15.42 -7.90
N TRP A 388 -15.29 -15.30 -6.61
CA TRP A 388 -15.12 -16.39 -5.66
C TRP A 388 -16.17 -17.49 -5.86
N GLU A 389 -17.43 -17.14 -6.12
CA GLU A 389 -18.50 -18.10 -6.44
C GLU A 389 -18.15 -18.99 -7.63
N VAL A 390 -17.53 -18.42 -8.67
CA VAL A 390 -17.14 -19.16 -9.88
C VAL A 390 -15.77 -19.83 -9.74
N PHE A 391 -14.82 -19.20 -9.06
CA PHE A 391 -13.44 -19.67 -8.90
C PHE A 391 -13.01 -19.72 -7.43
N PRO A 392 -13.55 -20.65 -6.61
CA PRO A 392 -13.37 -20.65 -5.17
C PRO A 392 -11.91 -20.80 -4.73
N TYR A 393 -11.08 -21.50 -5.50
CA TYR A 393 -9.66 -21.74 -5.17
C TYR A 393 -8.66 -20.86 -5.94
N GLN A 394 -9.13 -20.07 -6.91
CA GLN A 394 -8.30 -19.32 -7.86
C GLN A 394 -8.65 -17.82 -7.91
N ALA A 395 -9.39 -17.31 -6.92
CA ALA A 395 -9.77 -15.90 -6.85
C ALA A 395 -8.69 -15.07 -6.16
N LEU A 396 -8.44 -13.87 -6.70
CA LEU A 396 -7.59 -12.87 -6.06
C LEU A 396 -8.46 -11.96 -5.21
N LEU A 397 -8.32 -12.06 -3.90
CA LEU A 397 -9.02 -11.25 -2.91
C LEU A 397 -8.04 -10.37 -2.11
N ARG A 398 -8.59 -9.44 -1.33
CA ARG A 398 -7.84 -8.55 -0.45
C ARG A 398 -8.46 -8.55 0.93
N GLN A 399 -7.72 -9.05 1.91
CA GLN A 399 -8.13 -9.09 3.32
C GLN A 399 -7.49 -7.97 4.12
N HIS A 400 -8.16 -7.60 5.20
CA HIS A 400 -7.59 -6.75 6.25
C HIS A 400 -7.68 -7.55 7.55
N PRO A 401 -6.58 -8.17 7.98
CA PRO A 401 -6.62 -9.00 9.19
C PRO A 401 -6.86 -8.13 10.43
N PRO A 402 -7.40 -8.70 11.51
CA PRO A 402 -7.61 -7.97 12.74
C PRO A 402 -6.30 -7.35 13.28
N PRO A 403 -6.40 -6.24 14.03
CA PRO A 403 -5.24 -5.60 14.62
C PRO A 403 -4.56 -6.49 15.66
N ARG A 404 -3.24 -6.36 15.80
CA ARG A 404 -2.52 -6.99 16.92
C ARG A 404 -2.69 -6.14 18.16
N GLN A 405 -3.07 -6.78 19.27
CA GLN A 405 -3.39 -6.07 20.51
C GLN A 405 -2.19 -5.33 21.12
N GLU A 406 -0.96 -5.79 20.84
CA GLU A 406 0.28 -5.13 21.26
C GLU A 406 0.40 -3.68 20.77
N PHE A 407 -0.10 -3.36 19.57
CA PHE A 407 -0.05 -1.99 19.03
C PHE A 407 -1.16 -1.08 19.57
N PHE A 408 -2.20 -1.67 20.18
CA PHE A 408 -3.34 -0.95 20.72
C PHE A 408 -3.19 -0.54 22.18
N SER A 409 -2.21 -1.09 22.90
CA SER A 409 -1.91 -0.70 24.28
C SER A 409 -1.63 0.80 24.39
N GLU A 410 -0.76 1.33 23.52
CA GLU A 410 -0.42 2.75 23.47
C GLU A 410 -1.64 3.64 23.22
N VAL A 411 -2.53 3.22 22.30
CA VAL A 411 -3.76 3.97 21.98
C VAL A 411 -4.72 3.97 23.16
N ARG A 412 -4.87 2.84 23.85
CA ARG A 412 -5.73 2.70 25.03
C ARG A 412 -5.22 3.55 26.19
N GLU A 413 -3.91 3.56 26.43
CA GLU A 413 -3.29 4.41 27.46
C GLU A 413 -3.51 5.90 27.15
N CYS A 414 -3.34 6.30 25.88
CA CYS A 414 -3.57 7.69 25.48
C CYS A 414 -5.05 8.08 25.63
N ALA A 415 -5.98 7.25 25.18
CA ALA A 415 -7.40 7.52 25.33
C ALA A 415 -7.81 7.61 26.83
N ALA A 416 -7.29 6.72 27.67
CA ALA A 416 -7.57 6.70 29.10
C ALA A 416 -7.08 7.97 29.81
N ALA A 417 -5.97 8.57 29.36
CA ALA A 417 -5.46 9.83 29.91
C ALA A 417 -6.44 11.01 29.74
N LYS A 418 -7.30 10.97 28.70
CA LYS A 418 -8.40 11.93 28.49
C LYS A 418 -9.75 11.46 29.02
N GLY A 419 -9.81 10.30 29.67
CA GLY A 419 -11.04 9.73 30.23
C GLY A 419 -11.86 8.91 29.23
N PHE A 420 -11.33 8.60 28.04
CA PHE A 420 -12.00 7.76 27.05
C PHE A 420 -11.56 6.30 27.16
N SER A 421 -12.47 5.38 26.87
CA SER A 421 -12.20 3.94 26.82
C SER A 421 -12.38 3.41 25.40
N ILE A 422 -11.31 2.83 24.84
CA ILE A 422 -11.30 2.23 23.51
C ILE A 422 -11.42 0.71 23.63
N ASP A 423 -12.42 0.15 22.96
CA ASP A 423 -12.71 -1.29 22.96
C ASP A 423 -12.24 -1.92 21.65
N THR A 424 -11.35 -2.91 21.73
CA THR A 424 -10.77 -3.58 20.54
C THR A 424 -11.30 -5.00 20.34
N ARG A 425 -12.36 -5.41 21.04
CA ARG A 425 -12.94 -6.76 20.95
C ARG A 425 -13.52 -7.08 19.57
N SER A 426 -14.16 -6.10 18.93
CA SER A 426 -14.72 -6.22 17.58
C SER A 426 -14.54 -4.92 16.82
N ASN A 427 -14.64 -4.99 15.49
CA ASN A 427 -14.62 -3.81 14.62
C ASN A 427 -15.74 -2.82 14.99
N LYS A 428 -16.95 -3.31 15.29
CA LYS A 428 -18.08 -2.49 15.73
C LYS A 428 -17.85 -1.82 17.08
N ALA A 429 -17.39 -2.59 18.08
CA ALA A 429 -17.09 -2.03 19.39
C ALA A 429 -16.01 -0.94 19.32
N LEU A 430 -15.01 -1.14 18.45
CA LEU A 430 -13.97 -0.15 18.18
C LEU A 430 -14.55 1.11 17.53
N ALA A 431 -15.36 0.96 16.47
CA ALA A 431 -16.02 2.08 15.81
C ALA A 431 -16.87 2.89 16.80
N ASP A 432 -17.76 2.22 17.54
CA ASP A 432 -18.65 2.86 18.52
C ASP A 432 -17.85 3.55 19.64
N SER A 433 -16.71 2.97 20.07
CA SER A 433 -15.85 3.58 21.08
C SER A 433 -15.14 4.84 20.58
N LEU A 434 -14.73 4.87 19.31
CA LEU A 434 -14.12 6.03 18.67
C LEU A 434 -15.14 7.13 18.39
N ASP A 435 -16.36 6.78 18.01
CA ASP A 435 -17.44 7.73 17.79
C ASP A 435 -17.88 8.41 19.10
N ARG A 436 -17.75 7.72 20.24
CA ARG A 436 -17.99 8.30 21.58
C ARG A 436 -16.83 9.14 22.10
N ALA A 437 -15.61 8.97 21.57
CA ALA A 437 -14.40 9.63 22.06
C ALA A 437 -14.24 11.05 21.48
N VAL A 438 -15.26 11.90 21.67
CA VAL A 438 -15.28 13.29 21.21
C VAL A 438 -15.15 14.20 22.41
N ASP A 439 -14.09 15.00 22.45
CA ASP A 439 -13.88 16.04 23.45
C ASP A 439 -14.51 17.35 22.94
N PRO A 440 -15.54 17.91 23.61
CA PRO A 440 -16.16 19.16 23.20
C PRO A 440 -15.20 20.36 23.24
N SER A 441 -14.13 20.27 24.03
CA SER A 441 -13.14 21.35 24.17
C SER A 441 -12.07 21.36 23.08
N ASP A 442 -11.76 20.18 22.51
CA ASP A 442 -10.78 20.04 21.43
C ASP A 442 -11.18 18.93 20.43
N PRO A 443 -11.74 19.30 19.26
CA PRO A 443 -12.07 18.36 18.19
C PRO A 443 -10.87 17.58 17.64
N LEU A 444 -9.63 18.06 17.80
CA LEU A 444 -8.43 17.41 17.28
C LEU A 444 -8.11 16.11 18.03
N VAL A 445 -8.58 15.94 19.27
CA VAL A 445 -8.38 14.71 20.06
C VAL A 445 -8.95 13.50 19.32
N ASN A 446 -10.18 13.59 18.80
CA ASN A 446 -10.81 12.48 18.09
C ASN A 446 -10.05 12.13 16.81
N GLN A 447 -9.66 13.16 16.05
CA GLN A 447 -8.90 13.01 14.82
C GLN A 447 -7.53 12.38 15.07
N LEU A 448 -6.86 12.75 16.16
CA LEU A 448 -5.59 12.18 16.57
C LEU A 448 -5.73 10.73 17.01
N LEU A 449 -6.76 10.40 17.81
CA LEU A 449 -7.07 9.03 18.21
C LEU A 449 -7.35 8.15 16.98
N ARG A 450 -8.19 8.61 16.05
CA ARG A 450 -8.43 7.90 14.77
C ARG A 450 -7.12 7.70 14.00
N SER A 451 -6.27 8.72 13.94
CA SER A 451 -4.96 8.62 13.28
C SER A 451 -4.03 7.61 13.96
N MET A 452 -4.06 7.51 15.29
CA MET A 452 -3.29 6.52 16.05
C MET A 452 -3.82 5.10 15.84
N VAL A 453 -5.14 4.93 15.81
CA VAL A 453 -5.79 3.65 15.47
C VAL A 453 -5.38 3.19 14.07
N THR A 454 -5.39 4.08 13.07
CA THR A 454 -4.93 3.78 11.70
C THR A 454 -3.49 3.25 11.69
N GLN A 455 -2.63 3.80 12.55
CA GLN A 455 -1.24 3.36 12.65
C GLN A 455 -1.09 2.01 13.36
N ALA A 456 -1.94 1.72 14.35
CA ALA A 456 -1.93 0.46 15.08
C ALA A 456 -2.58 -0.70 14.30
N MET A 457 -3.37 -0.39 13.27
CA MET A 457 -4.03 -1.38 12.41
C MET A 457 -3.04 -2.22 11.59
N SER A 458 -3.43 -3.47 11.36
CA SER A 458 -2.68 -4.37 10.48
C SER A 458 -2.76 -3.90 9.01
N ASN A 459 -1.74 -4.19 8.22
CA ASN A 459 -1.78 -3.85 6.79
C ASN A 459 -2.71 -4.79 6.03
N ALA A 460 -3.59 -4.23 5.18
CA ALA A 460 -4.38 -5.02 4.25
C ALA A 460 -3.49 -5.64 3.15
N VAL A 461 -3.75 -6.91 2.82
CA VAL A 461 -2.92 -7.74 1.92
C VAL A 461 -3.77 -8.44 0.87
N TYR A 462 -3.24 -8.55 -0.35
CA TYR A 462 -3.80 -9.43 -1.37
C TYR A 462 -3.43 -10.87 -1.08
N PHE A 463 -4.35 -11.79 -1.34
CA PHE A 463 -4.15 -13.22 -1.15
C PHE A 463 -4.91 -14.01 -2.21
N SER A 464 -4.49 -15.26 -2.39
CA SER A 464 -5.18 -16.25 -3.21
C SER A 464 -6.15 -17.02 -2.34
N THR A 465 -7.39 -17.21 -2.77
CA THR A 465 -8.39 -17.97 -2.00
C THR A 465 -8.02 -19.43 -1.80
N GLY A 466 -7.16 -20.00 -2.66
CA GLY A 466 -6.61 -21.35 -2.46
C GLY A 466 -5.51 -21.45 -1.39
N SER A 467 -5.03 -20.32 -0.85
CA SER A 467 -3.93 -20.27 0.13
C SER A 467 -4.39 -19.99 1.57
N CYS A 468 -5.65 -19.60 1.77
CA CYS A 468 -6.21 -19.21 3.08
C CYS A 468 -7.59 -19.83 3.29
N PRO A 469 -7.99 -20.16 4.53
CA PRO A 469 -9.35 -20.61 4.83
C PRO A 469 -10.36 -19.47 4.65
N GLU A 470 -11.64 -19.82 4.45
CA GLU A 470 -12.70 -18.83 4.18
C GLU A 470 -12.94 -17.87 5.35
N GLU A 471 -12.68 -18.29 6.59
CA GLU A 471 -12.81 -17.46 7.79
C GLU A 471 -11.92 -16.21 7.73
N ASP A 472 -10.78 -16.29 7.03
CA ASP A 472 -9.81 -15.20 6.92
C ASP A 472 -10.16 -14.19 5.81
N PHE A 473 -11.20 -14.44 5.01
CA PHE A 473 -11.54 -13.57 3.87
C PHE A 473 -12.10 -12.21 4.32
N PHE A 474 -12.52 -12.13 5.58
CA PHE A 474 -13.12 -10.95 6.17
C PHE A 474 -12.19 -9.73 6.13
N HIS A 475 -12.75 -8.59 5.75
CA HIS A 475 -12.05 -7.31 5.69
C HIS A 475 -12.39 -6.45 6.91
N TYR A 476 -11.57 -6.55 7.96
CA TYR A 476 -11.79 -5.93 9.27
C TYR A 476 -12.18 -4.45 9.19
N GLY A 477 -11.42 -3.63 8.46
CA GLY A 477 -11.68 -2.18 8.39
C GLY A 477 -12.94 -1.77 7.62
N LEU A 478 -13.42 -2.58 6.68
CA LEU A 478 -14.59 -2.25 5.86
C LEU A 478 -15.87 -2.96 6.34
N ALA A 479 -15.74 -3.89 7.28
CA ALA A 479 -16.81 -4.78 7.75
C ALA A 479 -17.49 -5.56 6.60
N LEU A 480 -16.69 -6.08 5.67
CA LEU A 480 -17.17 -6.87 4.53
C LEU A 480 -16.60 -8.29 4.62
N ASP A 481 -17.42 -9.30 4.30
CA ASP A 481 -17.05 -10.71 4.23
C ASP A 481 -16.01 -10.99 3.13
N LYS A 482 -16.18 -10.39 1.96
CA LYS A 482 -15.31 -10.59 0.80
C LYS A 482 -15.04 -9.25 0.12
N TYR A 483 -13.77 -8.98 -0.16
CA TYR A 483 -13.34 -7.74 -0.79
C TYR A 483 -12.18 -7.98 -1.75
N THR A 484 -12.13 -7.22 -2.85
CA THR A 484 -11.02 -7.20 -3.79
C THR A 484 -10.86 -5.81 -4.36
N HIS A 485 -9.92 -5.59 -5.28
CA HIS A 485 -9.85 -4.34 -6.03
C HIS A 485 -10.16 -4.58 -7.50
N PHE A 486 -11.12 -3.82 -8.03
CA PHE A 486 -11.58 -3.89 -9.41
C PHE A 486 -11.56 -2.52 -10.11
N THR A 487 -11.67 -1.44 -9.35
CA THR A 487 -12.01 -0.11 -9.87
C THR A 487 -10.88 0.70 -10.51
N SER A 488 -9.64 0.19 -10.60
CA SER A 488 -8.49 0.97 -11.11
C SER A 488 -7.40 0.14 -11.82
N PRO A 489 -7.72 -0.64 -12.87
CA PRO A 489 -6.75 -1.47 -13.60
C PRO A 489 -5.64 -0.69 -14.31
N ILE A 490 -5.80 0.61 -14.51
CA ILE A 490 -4.75 1.48 -15.09
C ILE A 490 -3.53 1.60 -14.15
N ARG A 491 -3.76 1.51 -12.83
CA ARG A 491 -2.73 1.76 -11.80
C ARG A 491 -2.43 0.58 -10.89
N ARG A 492 -3.19 -0.51 -10.98
CA ARG A 492 -3.05 -1.69 -10.12
C ARG A 492 -3.15 -2.94 -10.98
N TYR A 493 -2.13 -3.78 -10.89
CA TYR A 493 -2.10 -5.05 -11.60
C TYR A 493 -3.08 -6.07 -11.01
N ALA A 494 -3.36 -5.99 -9.69
CA ALA A 494 -4.39 -6.81 -9.05
C ALA A 494 -5.74 -6.67 -9.77
N ASP A 495 -6.16 -5.44 -10.03
CA ASP A 495 -7.40 -5.15 -10.73
C ASP A 495 -7.40 -5.75 -12.15
N ILE A 496 -6.27 -5.76 -12.87
CA ILE A 496 -6.18 -6.41 -14.19
C ILE A 496 -6.48 -7.91 -14.09
N ILE A 497 -5.97 -8.59 -13.05
CA ILE A 497 -6.25 -10.00 -12.81
C ILE A 497 -7.72 -10.21 -12.45
N VAL A 498 -8.27 -9.38 -11.57
CA VAL A 498 -9.68 -9.44 -11.17
C VAL A 498 -10.60 -9.21 -12.37
N HIS A 499 -10.28 -8.26 -13.26
CA HIS A 499 -11.02 -8.05 -14.52
C HIS A 499 -10.98 -9.30 -15.39
N ARG A 500 -9.83 -9.96 -15.55
CA ARG A 500 -9.72 -11.21 -16.31
C ARG A 500 -10.57 -12.32 -15.69
N LEU A 501 -10.53 -12.47 -14.37
CA LEU A 501 -11.34 -13.45 -13.64
C LEU A 501 -12.83 -13.17 -13.80
N LEU A 502 -13.27 -11.92 -13.66
CA LEU A 502 -14.67 -11.55 -13.82
C LEU A 502 -15.20 -11.81 -15.23
N LEU A 503 -14.37 -11.49 -16.24
CA LEU A 503 -14.72 -11.75 -17.64
C LEU A 503 -14.75 -13.25 -17.94
N ALA A 504 -13.81 -14.03 -17.42
CA ALA A 504 -13.83 -15.48 -17.50
C ALA A 504 -15.07 -16.07 -16.80
N ALA A 505 -15.46 -15.51 -15.65
CA ALA A 505 -16.66 -15.91 -14.92
C ALA A 505 -17.94 -15.64 -15.72
N THR A 506 -17.98 -14.52 -16.45
CA THR A 506 -19.12 -14.17 -17.31
C THR A 506 -19.18 -15.08 -18.55
N SER A 507 -18.04 -15.37 -19.17
CA SER A 507 -17.97 -16.25 -20.35
C SER A 507 -18.21 -17.73 -20.01
N ALA A 508 -17.87 -18.18 -18.81
CA ALA A 508 -18.17 -19.52 -18.34
C ALA A 508 -19.70 -19.76 -18.21
N GLU A 509 -20.47 -18.74 -17.81
CA GLU A 509 -21.94 -18.82 -17.82
C GLU A 509 -22.52 -18.93 -19.23
N GLU A 510 -21.84 -18.35 -20.22
CA GLU A 510 -22.22 -18.39 -21.63
C GLU A 510 -21.82 -19.72 -22.31
N GLY A 511 -21.28 -20.69 -21.55
CA GLY A 511 -20.91 -22.02 -22.05
C GLY A 511 -19.59 -22.10 -22.81
N VAL A 512 -18.75 -21.05 -22.76
CA VAL A 512 -17.44 -21.02 -23.40
C VAL A 512 -16.37 -21.49 -22.41
N ASP A 513 -15.61 -22.53 -22.77
CA ASP A 513 -14.63 -23.17 -21.88
C ASP A 513 -13.44 -22.22 -21.61
N ALA A 514 -13.43 -21.59 -20.43
CA ALA A 514 -12.48 -20.53 -20.06
C ALA A 514 -11.16 -21.06 -19.44
N LYS A 515 -10.93 -22.38 -19.47
CA LYS A 515 -9.80 -23.04 -18.78
C LYS A 515 -8.41 -22.60 -19.23
N GLY A 516 -8.25 -21.98 -20.40
CA GLY A 516 -6.94 -21.58 -20.94
C GLY A 516 -6.31 -20.30 -20.35
N CYS A 517 -7.04 -19.53 -19.51
CA CYS A 517 -6.60 -18.18 -19.11
C CYS A 517 -6.35 -17.99 -17.60
N LEU A 518 -6.47 -19.05 -16.80
CA LEU A 518 -6.41 -18.98 -15.33
C LEU A 518 -5.02 -19.37 -14.81
N LEU A 519 -4.49 -18.56 -13.89
CA LEU A 519 -3.22 -18.83 -13.22
C LEU A 519 -3.39 -19.97 -12.19
N GLY A 520 -2.38 -20.82 -12.04
CA GLY A 520 -2.40 -21.84 -10.99
C GLY A 520 -2.32 -21.21 -9.60
N ASN A 521 -2.83 -21.90 -8.55
CA ASN A 521 -2.86 -21.36 -7.18
C ASN A 521 -1.49 -20.91 -6.67
N LYS A 522 -0.44 -21.70 -6.93
CA LYS A 522 0.94 -21.36 -6.53
C LYS A 522 1.45 -20.10 -7.23
N GLU A 523 1.15 -19.97 -8.52
CA GLU A 523 1.53 -18.79 -9.31
C GLU A 523 0.78 -17.54 -8.85
N LEU A 524 -0.51 -17.69 -8.53
CA LEU A 524 -1.35 -16.61 -8.00
C LEU A 524 -0.87 -16.17 -6.61
N GLU A 525 -0.43 -17.09 -5.76
CA GLU A 525 0.14 -16.78 -4.45
C GLU A 525 1.47 -16.02 -4.58
N GLU A 526 2.37 -16.47 -5.46
CA GLU A 526 3.61 -15.75 -5.77
C GLU A 526 3.34 -14.34 -6.31
N LEU A 527 2.34 -14.22 -7.19
CA LEU A 527 1.89 -12.94 -7.71
C LEU A 527 1.34 -12.04 -6.59
N CYS A 528 0.52 -12.57 -5.68
CA CYS A 528 0.01 -11.81 -4.53
C CYS A 528 1.15 -11.31 -3.65
N ARG A 529 2.15 -12.17 -3.35
CA ARG A 529 3.36 -11.76 -2.61
C ARG A 529 4.11 -10.64 -3.29
N HIS A 530 4.27 -10.69 -4.62
CA HIS A 530 4.91 -9.65 -5.41
C HIS A 530 4.12 -8.32 -5.41
N ILE A 531 2.79 -8.37 -5.64
CA ILE A 531 1.92 -7.18 -5.61
C ILE A 531 1.97 -6.53 -4.22
N ASN A 532 1.88 -7.32 -3.15
CA ASN A 532 1.95 -6.83 -1.78
C ASN A 532 3.28 -6.11 -1.50
N HIS A 533 4.41 -6.71 -1.92
CA HIS A 533 5.73 -6.11 -1.77
C HIS A 533 5.85 -4.78 -2.52
N ARG A 534 5.40 -4.75 -3.79
CA ARG A 534 5.41 -3.52 -4.61
C ARG A 534 4.49 -2.43 -4.07
N ASN A 535 3.32 -2.79 -3.55
CA ASN A 535 2.40 -1.83 -2.94
C ASN A 535 3.00 -1.18 -1.68
N ARG A 536 3.64 -1.98 -0.81
CA ARG A 536 4.35 -1.45 0.37
C ARG A 536 5.51 -0.53 -0.03
N ALA A 537 6.28 -0.91 -1.04
CA ALA A 537 7.37 -0.09 -1.56
C ALA A 537 6.84 1.25 -2.12
N ALA A 538 5.73 1.23 -2.86
CA ALA A 538 5.12 2.44 -3.39
C ALA A 538 4.63 3.39 -2.29
N GLN A 539 3.97 2.86 -1.26
CA GLN A 539 3.54 3.64 -0.10
C GLN A 539 4.73 4.26 0.66
N HIS A 540 5.82 3.51 0.84
CA HIS A 540 7.03 4.00 1.48
C HIS A 540 7.64 5.18 0.71
N VAL A 541 7.81 5.02 -0.60
CA VAL A 541 8.38 6.06 -1.46
C VAL A 541 7.50 7.31 -1.52
N GLN A 542 6.18 7.16 -1.58
CA GLN A 542 5.24 8.28 -1.56
C GLN A 542 5.38 9.11 -0.26
N LYS A 543 5.54 8.42 0.87
CA LYS A 543 5.74 9.07 2.17
C LYS A 543 7.09 9.77 2.25
N GLU A 544 8.17 9.13 1.82
CA GLU A 544 9.50 9.74 1.79
C GLU A 544 9.54 10.95 0.86
N SER A 545 8.86 10.88 -0.28
CA SER A 545 8.69 12.02 -1.17
C SER A 545 7.97 13.16 -0.45
N THR A 546 6.84 12.90 0.21
CA THR A 546 6.12 13.94 0.96
C THR A 546 7.01 14.57 2.05
N GLY A 547 7.76 13.75 2.80
CA GLY A 547 8.70 14.22 3.82
C GLY A 547 9.83 15.08 3.23
N LEU A 548 10.36 14.73 2.05
CA LEU A 548 11.35 15.53 1.35
C LEU A 548 10.81 16.91 0.96
N PHE A 549 9.59 16.97 0.42
CA PHE A 549 8.95 18.24 0.06
C PHE A 549 8.64 19.09 1.29
N GLN A 550 8.25 18.48 2.41
CA GLN A 550 8.14 19.19 3.68
C GLN A 550 9.50 19.78 4.12
N CYS A 551 10.60 19.01 4.05
CA CYS A 551 11.94 19.54 4.35
C CYS A 551 12.32 20.70 3.43
N MET A 552 12.08 20.58 2.12
CA MET A 552 12.37 21.64 1.15
C MET A 552 11.59 22.92 1.46
N PHE A 553 10.31 22.79 1.86
CA PHE A 553 9.48 23.93 2.25
C PHE A 553 10.06 24.70 3.45
N PHE A 554 10.50 23.99 4.49
CA PHE A 554 11.06 24.65 5.69
C PHE A 554 12.52 25.09 5.55
N ASN A 555 13.27 24.58 4.57
CA ASN A 555 14.65 24.98 4.33
C ASN A 555 14.76 26.37 3.68
N ASP A 556 13.71 26.82 2.98
CA ASP A 556 13.66 28.17 2.44
C ASP A 556 13.64 29.21 3.59
N LYS A 557 14.53 30.21 3.50
CA LYS A 557 14.82 31.19 4.57
C LYS A 557 14.20 32.56 4.29
N SER A 558 13.16 32.63 3.46
CA SER A 558 12.43 33.88 3.24
C SER A 558 11.75 34.36 4.54
N PRO A 559 11.73 35.68 4.83
CA PRO A 559 11.23 36.23 6.09
C PRO A 559 9.74 35.93 6.33
N ALA A 560 8.92 35.87 5.27
CA ALA A 560 7.51 35.47 5.36
C ALA A 560 7.33 34.01 5.83
N ARG A 561 8.31 33.13 5.54
CA ARG A 561 8.29 31.72 5.97
C ARG A 561 8.81 31.54 7.40
N GLU A 562 9.41 32.56 8.00
CA GLU A 562 9.93 32.48 9.37
C GLU A 562 8.80 32.47 10.41
N GLU A 563 7.73 33.22 10.17
CA GLU A 563 6.49 33.14 10.98
C GLU A 563 5.78 31.78 10.78
N GLN A 564 5.80 31.24 9.56
CA GLN A 564 5.21 29.94 9.22
C GLN A 564 6.00 28.74 9.79
N ARG A 565 7.21 28.95 10.33
CA ARG A 565 7.95 27.90 11.06
C ARG A 565 7.40 27.66 12.46
N SER A 566 6.63 28.58 13.02
CA SER A 566 5.95 28.40 14.29
C SER A 566 4.53 27.91 14.03
N ALA A 567 4.16 26.79 14.63
CA ALA A 567 2.84 26.20 14.47
C ALA A 567 2.32 25.62 15.78
N ASP A 568 1.00 25.49 15.87
CA ASP A 568 0.36 24.75 16.95
C ASP A 568 0.60 23.25 16.78
N GLY A 569 1.01 22.60 17.85
CA GLY A 569 1.27 21.17 17.90
C GLY A 569 0.60 20.53 19.10
N VAL A 570 0.06 19.33 18.91
CA VAL A 570 -0.60 18.55 19.97
C VAL A 570 0.30 17.38 20.37
N ILE A 571 0.55 17.24 21.67
CA ILE A 571 1.34 16.12 22.20
C ILE A 571 0.48 14.86 22.17
N TYR A 572 0.89 13.82 21.44
CA TYR A 572 0.10 12.59 21.34
C TYR A 572 0.73 11.38 22.04
N SER A 573 2.02 11.44 22.37
CA SER A 573 2.73 10.35 23.05
C SER A 573 3.97 10.88 23.76
N ILE A 574 4.35 10.24 24.87
CA ILE A 574 5.47 10.63 25.73
C ILE A 574 6.56 9.57 25.66
N ARG A 575 7.79 10.01 25.39
CA ARG A 575 9.00 9.18 25.29
C ARG A 575 9.89 9.39 26.52
N THR A 576 10.99 8.63 26.60
CA THR A 576 11.95 8.76 27.71
C THR A 576 12.75 10.06 27.68
N ASN A 577 13.03 10.60 26.50
CA ASN A 577 13.87 11.78 26.28
C ASN A 577 13.11 12.98 25.69
N GLY A 578 11.79 12.89 25.56
CA GLY A 578 10.98 13.95 24.98
C GLY A 578 9.53 13.55 24.73
N VAL A 579 8.87 14.30 23.86
CA VAL A 579 7.45 14.09 23.50
C VAL A 579 7.29 13.97 21.99
N LEU A 580 6.26 13.24 21.57
CA LEU A 580 5.84 13.19 20.18
C LEU A 580 4.73 14.22 19.95
N VAL A 581 4.96 15.10 18.98
CA VAL A 581 4.05 16.20 18.64
C VAL A 581 3.50 15.98 17.25
N PHE A 582 2.20 16.19 17.10
CA PHE A 582 1.50 16.25 15.83
C PHE A 582 1.16 17.69 15.50
N VAL A 583 1.56 18.16 14.31
CA VAL A 583 1.26 19.51 13.80
C VAL A 583 0.18 19.39 12.73
N PRO A 584 -1.09 19.73 13.03
CA PRO A 584 -2.21 19.45 12.12
C PRO A 584 -2.09 20.18 10.79
N ARG A 585 -1.72 21.47 10.80
CA ARG A 585 -1.60 22.32 9.60
C ARG A 585 -0.73 21.69 8.50
N TYR A 586 0.44 21.21 8.90
CA TYR A 586 1.42 20.62 7.98
C TYR A 586 1.40 19.08 7.98
N GLY A 587 0.48 18.46 8.74
CA GLY A 587 0.40 17.02 9.00
C GLY A 587 1.74 16.37 9.40
N ILE A 588 2.59 17.08 10.14
CA ILE A 588 3.91 16.59 10.56
C ILE A 588 3.77 15.86 11.90
N LYS A 589 4.34 14.65 11.98
CA LYS A 589 4.53 13.90 13.24
C LYS A 589 6.02 13.83 13.54
N GLY A 590 6.45 14.51 14.61
CA GLY A 590 7.86 14.62 14.97
C GLY A 590 8.10 14.37 16.45
N ALA A 591 9.35 14.07 16.80
CA ALA A 591 9.77 14.07 18.19
C ALA A 591 10.31 15.45 18.53
N ALA A 592 9.81 16.03 19.63
CA ALA A 592 10.39 17.18 20.27
C ALA A 592 11.17 16.69 21.50
N TYR A 593 12.50 16.80 21.43
CA TYR A 593 13.36 16.35 22.52
C TYR A 593 13.36 17.38 23.65
N LEU A 594 13.17 16.90 24.87
CA LEU A 594 13.28 17.70 26.09
C LEU A 594 14.66 17.55 26.73
N ARG A 595 15.48 16.63 26.22
CA ARG A 595 16.87 16.40 26.62
C ARG A 595 17.81 16.52 25.41
N SER A 596 18.85 17.34 25.53
CA SER A 596 19.89 17.46 24.50
C SER A 596 20.81 16.24 24.50
N LYS A 597 21.63 16.11 23.44
CA LYS A 597 22.67 15.07 23.34
C LYS A 597 23.70 15.18 24.47
N GLU A 598 23.95 16.39 24.96
CA GLU A 598 24.85 16.68 26.09
C GLU A 598 24.18 16.45 27.46
N GLY A 599 22.94 15.95 27.48
CA GLY A 599 22.24 15.57 28.70
C GLY A 599 21.48 16.71 29.40
N LEU A 600 21.54 17.93 28.88
CA LEU A 600 20.81 19.11 29.36
C LEU A 600 19.30 18.99 29.12
N VAL A 601 18.49 19.58 29.99
CA VAL A 601 17.02 19.59 29.97
C VAL A 601 16.51 20.96 29.52
N LEU A 602 15.38 20.97 28.81
CA LEU A 602 14.72 22.19 28.36
C LEU A 602 14.23 23.04 29.55
N SER A 603 14.64 24.31 29.61
CA SER A 603 14.04 25.33 30.47
C SER A 603 13.31 26.35 29.60
N CYS A 604 12.07 26.69 29.99
CA CYS A 604 11.27 27.71 29.32
C CYS A 604 11.17 28.94 30.24
N PRO A 605 12.08 29.93 30.14
CA PRO A 605 11.84 31.24 30.70
C PRO A 605 10.64 31.88 29.96
N THR A 606 9.89 32.70 30.68
CA THR A 606 8.70 33.40 30.17
C THR A 606 8.96 34.08 28.83
N ASP A 607 8.13 33.73 27.83
CA ASP A 607 8.06 34.24 26.46
C ASP A 607 9.30 34.06 25.56
N GLY A 608 9.29 32.96 24.78
CA GLY A 608 9.89 32.90 23.44
C GLY A 608 11.34 32.41 23.32
N ASN A 609 12.12 32.37 24.41
CA ASN A 609 13.48 31.85 24.40
C ASN A 609 13.58 30.58 25.24
N TYR A 610 14.15 29.51 24.67
CA TYR A 610 14.45 28.28 25.39
C TYR A 610 15.94 28.22 25.72
N GLU A 611 16.27 27.76 26.92
CA GLU A 611 17.65 27.52 27.31
C GLU A 611 17.83 26.06 27.75
N TRP A 612 18.92 25.45 27.28
CA TRP A 612 19.33 24.13 27.74
C TRP A 612 20.06 24.27 29.07
N GLN A 613 19.50 23.67 30.12
CA GLN A 613 20.08 23.73 31.45
C GLN A 613 20.28 22.33 32.05
N PRO A 614 21.26 22.14 32.94
CA PRO A 614 21.33 20.90 33.72
C PRO A 614 20.01 20.69 34.46
N GLY A 615 19.58 19.45 34.61
CA GLY A 615 18.28 19.16 35.21
C GLY A 615 17.92 17.68 35.15
N SER A 616 16.76 17.34 35.70
CA SER A 616 16.22 15.98 35.66
C SER A 616 14.91 15.92 34.87
N LEU A 617 14.69 14.79 34.20
CA LEU A 617 13.48 14.52 33.41
C LEU A 617 12.76 13.34 34.05
N GLN A 618 11.54 13.58 34.54
CA GLN A 618 10.71 12.54 35.14
C GLN A 618 9.55 12.20 34.20
N ARG A 619 9.45 10.94 33.81
CA ARG A 619 8.38 10.42 32.96
C ARG A 619 7.31 9.75 33.82
N PHE A 620 6.07 10.12 33.58
CA PHE A 620 4.88 9.42 34.04
C PHE A 620 4.09 8.92 32.82
N PRO A 621 3.08 8.04 32.99
CA PRO A 621 2.30 7.52 31.87
C PRO A 621 1.60 8.61 31.05
N SER A 622 1.04 9.64 31.71
CA SER A 622 0.26 10.71 31.06
C SER A 622 0.94 12.08 31.05
N LYS A 623 2.10 12.23 31.69
CA LYS A 623 2.80 13.51 31.82
C LYS A 623 4.31 13.35 31.86
N ILE A 624 5.03 14.38 31.44
CA ILE A 624 6.48 14.49 31.56
C ILE A 624 6.84 15.79 32.24
N ILE A 625 7.73 15.72 33.23
CA ILE A 625 8.15 16.87 34.02
C ILE A 625 9.65 17.09 33.79
N ALA A 626 9.97 18.25 33.22
CA ALA A 626 11.33 18.75 33.06
C ALA A 626 11.64 19.70 34.23
N THR A 627 12.64 19.34 35.04
CA THR A 627 13.08 20.11 36.21
C THR A 627 14.48 20.69 35.93
N PRO A 628 14.58 21.94 35.44
CA PRO A 628 15.88 22.60 35.28
C PRO A 628 16.43 23.02 36.63
N THR A 629 17.77 23.13 36.74
CA THR A 629 18.44 23.63 37.96
C THR A 629 18.06 25.09 38.26
N VAL A 630 17.76 25.91 37.24
CA VAL A 630 17.39 27.32 37.39
C VAL A 630 16.08 27.59 36.64
N GLY A 631 14.96 27.67 37.36
CA GLY A 631 13.66 28.02 36.78
C GLY A 631 12.50 27.19 37.35
N LYS A 632 11.30 27.41 36.81
CA LYS A 632 10.12 26.62 37.17
C LYS A 632 10.12 25.28 36.43
N PRO A 633 9.63 24.20 37.06
CA PRO A 633 9.47 22.93 36.37
C PRO A 633 8.44 23.05 35.25
N VAL A 634 8.76 22.52 34.07
CA VAL A 634 7.86 22.47 32.92
C VAL A 634 7.16 21.12 32.95
N THR A 635 5.83 21.13 33.06
CA THR A 635 5.00 19.92 33.00
C THR A 635 4.23 19.92 31.69
N LEU A 636 4.36 18.84 30.93
CA LEU A 636 3.62 18.62 29.68
C LEU A 636 2.78 17.35 29.81
N ASN A 637 1.48 17.45 29.54
CA ASN A 637 0.56 16.32 29.55
C ASN A 637 0.24 15.85 28.13
N LEU A 638 -0.31 14.64 28.03
CA LEU A 638 -0.88 14.16 26.77
C LEU A 638 -2.04 15.07 26.33
N PHE A 639 -2.05 15.38 25.03
CA PHE A 639 -2.97 16.28 24.33
C PHE A 639 -2.91 17.76 24.77
N ASP A 640 -1.83 18.17 25.44
CA ASP A 640 -1.58 19.60 25.61
C ASP A 640 -1.18 20.23 24.26
N HIS A 641 -1.72 21.42 24.00
CA HIS A 641 -1.32 22.26 22.86
C HIS A 641 -0.05 23.03 23.20
N VAL A 642 0.94 22.90 22.33
CA VAL A 642 2.24 23.54 22.45
C VAL A 642 2.60 24.26 21.16
N THR A 643 3.26 25.40 21.30
CA THR A 643 3.85 26.06 20.14
C THR A 643 5.16 25.35 19.79
N VAL A 644 5.26 24.85 18.56
CA VAL A 644 6.47 24.23 18.03
C VAL A 644 7.09 25.06 16.93
N LYS A 645 8.42 25.19 16.99
CA LYS A 645 9.26 25.69 15.91
C LYS A 645 9.75 24.52 15.07
N ILE A 646 9.50 24.61 13.78
CA ILE A 646 9.88 23.61 12.77
C ILE A 646 11.21 24.04 12.14
N SER A 647 12.19 23.14 12.19
CA SER A 647 13.53 23.36 11.62
C SER A 647 13.97 22.15 10.80
N VAL A 648 14.88 22.36 9.86
CA VAL A 648 15.45 21.29 9.03
C VAL A 648 16.85 20.98 9.55
N GLN A 649 17.06 19.74 9.97
CA GLN A 649 18.37 19.22 10.31
C GLN A 649 18.99 18.58 9.06
N THR A 650 20.03 19.23 8.54
CA THR A 650 20.81 18.72 7.41
C THR A 650 21.94 17.82 7.91
N SER A 651 22.23 16.75 7.17
CA SER A 651 23.33 15.82 7.47
C SER A 651 24.13 15.53 6.22
N ARG A 652 25.45 15.31 6.36
CA ARG A 652 26.32 14.99 5.22
C ARG A 652 26.07 13.59 4.65
N CYS A 653 25.61 12.66 5.50
CA CYS A 653 25.51 11.23 5.18
C CYS A 653 24.09 10.67 5.32
N HIS A 654 23.13 11.49 5.77
CA HIS A 654 21.73 11.10 5.91
C HIS A 654 20.82 12.14 5.26
N ALA A 655 19.64 11.70 4.83
CA ALA A 655 18.62 12.61 4.30
C ALA A 655 18.22 13.65 5.34
N ASP A 656 17.91 14.85 4.87
CA ASP A 656 17.44 15.96 5.70
C ASP A 656 16.18 15.56 6.46
N ARG A 657 16.11 15.94 7.74
CA ARG A 657 15.00 15.59 8.63
C ARG A 657 14.41 16.83 9.28
N ILE A 658 13.10 16.79 9.45
CA ILE A 658 12.38 17.81 10.22
C ILE A 658 12.62 17.57 11.71
N GLN A 659 13.08 18.61 12.40
CA GLN A 659 13.22 18.66 13.84
C GLN A 659 12.19 19.62 14.41
N LEU A 660 11.40 19.12 15.36
CA LEU A 660 10.44 19.94 16.12
C LEU A 660 11.10 20.37 17.43
N GLN A 661 10.95 21.64 17.77
CA GLN A 661 11.40 22.21 19.03
C GLN A 661 10.24 22.94 19.70
N ILE A 662 9.97 22.66 20.97
CA ILE A 662 8.90 23.34 21.71
C ILE A 662 9.42 24.70 22.16
N THR A 663 8.73 25.77 21.78
CA THR A 663 9.08 27.16 22.15
C THR A 663 8.17 27.71 23.23
N SER A 664 6.91 27.27 23.30
CA SER A 664 5.95 27.69 24.32
C SER A 664 5.02 26.55 24.71
N CYS A 665 4.64 26.52 25.99
CA CYS A 665 3.66 25.57 26.54
C CYS A 665 2.21 26.08 26.39
N LYS A 666 2.00 27.14 25.59
CA LYS A 666 0.68 27.68 25.24
C LYS A 666 0.38 27.39 23.77
N PRO A 667 -0.92 27.28 23.40
CA PRO A 667 -1.32 27.14 22.00
C PRO A 667 -0.85 28.34 21.18
N TYR A 668 -0.44 28.08 19.94
CA TYR A 668 -0.04 29.14 19.03
C TYR A 668 -1.29 29.88 18.54
N LYS A 669 -1.40 31.17 18.84
CA LYS A 669 -2.48 32.03 18.30
C LYS A 669 -2.08 32.55 16.93
N THR A 670 -2.60 31.96 15.87
CA THR A 670 -2.59 32.56 14.53
C THR A 670 -3.49 33.79 14.50
N SER A 671 -3.06 34.86 13.82
CA SER A 671 -3.90 36.01 13.50
C SER A 671 -5.20 35.56 12.81
N GLU A 672 -6.33 36.12 13.24
CA GLU A 672 -7.72 35.68 13.02
C GLU A 672 -8.24 35.69 11.56
N THR A 673 -7.49 35.20 10.57
CA THR A 673 -7.92 35.25 9.15
C THR A 673 -8.21 33.88 8.51
N GLU A 674 -8.02 32.75 9.20
CA GLU A 674 -8.21 31.41 8.60
C GLU A 674 -9.12 30.47 9.39
N ALA A 675 -9.91 30.98 10.34
CA ALA A 675 -10.84 30.17 11.12
C ALA A 675 -12.29 30.68 11.00
N SER A 676 -12.95 30.29 9.91
CA SER A 676 -14.42 30.19 9.88
C SER A 676 -14.79 28.80 9.39
N GLN A 677 -14.66 27.80 10.27
CA GLN A 677 -15.43 26.57 10.15
C GLN A 677 -16.87 26.91 10.56
N GLY A 678 -17.75 27.09 9.58
CA GLY A 678 -19.18 27.09 9.86
C GLY A 678 -19.61 25.73 10.40
N PRO A 679 -20.72 25.64 11.16
CA PRO A 679 -21.21 24.38 11.68
C PRO A 679 -21.75 23.53 10.52
N GLN A 680 -20.92 22.67 9.93
CA GLN A 680 -21.43 21.52 9.19
C GLN A 680 -22.06 20.56 10.21
N MET A 681 -23.28 20.07 9.93
CA MET A 681 -23.91 19.01 10.72
C MET A 681 -22.91 17.88 10.97
N SER A 682 -22.81 17.41 12.21
CA SER A 682 -21.80 16.42 12.56
C SER A 682 -22.05 15.13 11.79
N ARG A 683 -20.99 14.49 11.28
CA ARG A 683 -21.05 13.26 10.46
C ARG A 683 -21.86 12.15 11.12
N THR A 684 -21.84 12.11 12.45
CA THR A 684 -22.59 11.17 13.28
C THR A 684 -24.10 11.44 13.24
N ASP A 685 -24.50 12.70 13.10
CA ASP A 685 -25.91 13.10 13.03
C ASP A 685 -26.54 12.66 11.70
N LEU A 686 -25.81 12.78 10.58
CA LEU A 686 -26.29 12.33 9.27
C LEU A 686 -26.52 10.81 9.24
N VAL A 687 -25.58 10.01 9.79
CA VAL A 687 -25.74 8.55 9.88
C VAL A 687 -26.90 8.18 10.81
N ARG A 688 -27.09 8.90 11.93
CA ARG A 688 -28.22 8.69 12.84
C ARG A 688 -29.55 9.03 12.19
N GLU A 689 -29.62 10.09 11.40
CA GLU A 689 -30.82 10.48 10.67
C GLU A 689 -31.18 9.45 9.59
N VAL A 690 -30.18 8.96 8.84
CA VAL A 690 -30.37 7.93 7.80
C VAL A 690 -30.74 6.57 8.41
N THR A 691 -30.12 6.18 9.53
CA THR A 691 -30.49 4.94 10.24
C THR A 691 -31.89 5.01 10.82
N LYS A 692 -32.26 6.15 11.43
CA LYS A 692 -33.62 6.38 11.92
C LYS A 692 -34.66 6.36 10.79
N THR A 693 -34.39 7.04 9.68
CA THR A 693 -35.30 7.01 8.50
C THR A 693 -35.38 5.65 7.85
N ALA A 694 -34.29 4.86 7.83
CA ALA A 694 -34.28 3.47 7.36
C ALA A 694 -35.05 2.53 8.30
N GLU A 695 -34.92 2.70 9.61
CA GLU A 695 -35.71 1.97 10.61
C GLU A 695 -37.20 2.31 10.50
N GLU A 696 -37.53 3.59 10.30
CA GLU A 696 -38.90 4.06 10.07
C GLU A 696 -39.48 3.51 8.75
N THR A 697 -38.70 3.48 7.65
CA THR A 697 -39.16 2.85 6.40
C THR A 697 -39.30 1.33 6.55
N GLN A 698 -38.41 0.67 7.29
CA GLN A 698 -38.50 -0.78 7.52
C GLN A 698 -39.69 -1.12 8.43
N LEU A 699 -39.98 -0.30 9.43
CA LEU A 699 -41.18 -0.40 10.25
C LEU A 699 -42.44 -0.14 9.41
N ALA A 700 -42.43 0.88 8.55
CA ALA A 700 -43.53 1.18 7.63
C ALA A 700 -43.76 0.08 6.60
N GLN A 701 -42.70 -0.57 6.09
CA GLN A 701 -42.79 -1.74 5.22
C GLN A 701 -43.32 -2.97 5.95
N ASN A 702 -42.92 -3.18 7.21
CA ASN A 702 -43.44 -4.26 8.04
C ASN A 702 -44.92 -4.02 8.40
N LEU A 703 -45.31 -2.78 8.67
CA LEU A 703 -46.71 -2.38 8.88
C LEU A 703 -47.52 -2.48 7.58
N ALA A 704 -46.96 -2.11 6.44
CA ALA A 704 -47.60 -2.27 5.13
C ALA A 704 -47.76 -3.74 4.75
N LYS A 705 -46.78 -4.61 5.05
CA LYS A 705 -46.90 -6.06 4.91
C LYS A 705 -47.90 -6.65 5.90
N ALA A 706 -47.97 -6.15 7.12
CA ALA A 706 -48.96 -6.56 8.11
C ALA A 706 -50.39 -6.11 7.75
N ASN A 707 -50.53 -4.95 7.09
CA ASN A 707 -51.81 -4.44 6.60
C ASN A 707 -52.23 -5.12 5.28
N GLN A 708 -51.31 -5.41 4.36
CA GLN A 708 -51.58 -6.27 3.19
C GLN A 708 -51.93 -7.70 3.60
N ALA A 709 -51.34 -8.21 4.69
CA ALA A 709 -51.74 -9.48 5.30
C ALA A 709 -53.08 -9.41 6.06
N LYS A 710 -53.65 -8.21 6.30
CA LYS A 710 -55.00 -8.02 6.86
C LYS A 710 -56.06 -7.76 5.79
N GLU A 711 -55.70 -7.13 4.67
CA GLU A 711 -56.64 -6.84 3.57
C GLU A 711 -56.78 -8.00 2.56
N GLY A 712 -55.89 -9.00 2.60
CA GLY A 712 -55.96 -10.19 1.73
C GLY A 712 -56.64 -11.41 2.33
N PHE A 713 -57.35 -11.28 3.47
CA PHE A 713 -57.87 -12.42 4.25
C PHE A 713 -59.39 -12.41 4.49
N ASP A 714 -60.16 -11.64 3.71
CA ASP A 714 -61.62 -11.71 3.68
C ASP A 714 -62.11 -12.08 2.27
N GLU A 715 -61.91 -13.33 1.86
CA GLU A 715 -62.87 -14.09 1.04
C GLU A 715 -62.48 -15.58 0.98
N GLU A 716 -63.39 -16.41 1.49
CA GLU A 716 -63.51 -17.88 1.36
C GLU A 716 -62.27 -18.74 1.64
N TYR A 717 -62.19 -19.29 2.86
CA TYR A 717 -62.24 -20.75 3.12
C TYR A 717 -62.37 -20.98 4.63
N ARG A 718 -63.54 -21.42 5.08
CA ARG A 718 -63.72 -22.01 6.41
C ARG A 718 -63.28 -23.46 6.37
N GLN A 719 -62.27 -23.83 7.16
CA GLN A 719 -62.18 -25.17 7.77
C GLN A 719 -61.34 -25.15 9.06
N THR A 720 -62.03 -25.47 10.16
CA THR A 720 -61.62 -26.07 11.46
C THR A 720 -60.27 -25.76 12.10
N GLN A 721 -60.35 -25.23 13.34
CA GLN A 721 -59.27 -25.17 14.32
C GLN A 721 -58.64 -26.55 14.56
N CYS A 722 -57.33 -26.70 14.32
CA CYS A 722 -56.54 -27.72 14.99
C CYS A 722 -55.14 -27.19 15.33
N ARG A 723 -54.77 -27.42 16.59
CA ARG A 723 -53.52 -26.98 17.23
C ARG A 723 -52.36 -27.89 16.81
N ARG A 724 -51.15 -27.31 16.89
CA ARG A 724 -49.80 -27.93 16.86
C ARG A 724 -49.30 -28.36 15.48
N SER A 725 -48.21 -27.73 15.03
CA SER A 725 -47.51 -28.11 13.81
C SER A 725 -46.68 -29.38 14.05
N LEU A 726 -46.52 -30.18 12.99
CA LEU A 726 -45.71 -31.41 12.95
C LEU A 726 -44.28 -31.22 13.48
N TYR A 727 -43.77 -29.99 13.39
CA TYR A 727 -42.45 -29.60 13.88
C TYR A 727 -42.35 -29.71 15.40
N HIS A 728 -43.40 -29.30 16.12
CA HIS A 728 -43.45 -29.34 17.57
C HIS A 728 -43.58 -30.77 18.11
N LEU A 729 -44.19 -31.67 17.33
CA LEU A 729 -44.28 -33.10 17.63
C LEU A 729 -42.92 -33.80 17.42
N LEU A 730 -42.16 -33.38 16.42
CA LEU A 730 -40.81 -33.90 16.16
C LEU A 730 -39.79 -33.41 17.20
N GLU A 731 -39.96 -32.20 17.74
CA GLU A 731 -39.20 -31.72 18.90
C GLU A 731 -39.55 -32.50 20.18
N GLU A 732 -40.83 -32.75 20.45
CA GLU A 732 -41.24 -33.58 21.61
C GLU A 732 -40.70 -35.02 21.51
N ILE A 733 -40.70 -35.63 20.32
CA ILE A 733 -40.16 -36.99 20.11
C ILE A 733 -38.64 -37.03 20.30
N LYS A 734 -37.92 -36.00 19.84
CA LYS A 734 -36.48 -35.85 20.08
C LYS A 734 -36.17 -35.74 21.57
N ASP A 735 -36.92 -34.92 22.30
CA ASP A 735 -36.73 -34.72 23.74
C ASP A 735 -37.10 -35.97 24.56
N LEU A 736 -38.10 -36.76 24.11
CA LEU A 736 -38.48 -38.03 24.73
C LEU A 736 -37.43 -39.15 24.47
N SER A 737 -36.78 -39.17 23.31
CA SER A 737 -35.73 -40.15 23.01
C SER A 737 -34.43 -39.96 23.81
N LEU A 738 -34.26 -38.81 24.47
CA LEU A 738 -33.11 -38.49 25.30
C LEU A 738 -33.30 -38.86 26.78
N LEU A 739 -34.49 -39.35 27.15
CA LEU A 739 -34.86 -39.73 28.51
C LEU A 739 -35.06 -41.25 28.58
N ASP A 740 -33.95 -41.98 28.64
CA ASP A 740 -33.95 -43.42 28.91
C ASP A 740 -33.17 -43.67 30.20
N VAL A 741 -33.88 -43.73 31.34
CA VAL A 741 -33.41 -44.33 32.60
C VAL A 741 -34.60 -44.90 33.36
N SER A 742 -34.76 -46.21 33.24
CA SER A 742 -35.05 -47.19 34.31
C SER A 742 -35.47 -46.66 35.70
N ALA A 743 -36.64 -47.10 36.17
CA ALA A 743 -36.95 -47.59 37.53
C ALA A 743 -38.48 -47.53 37.73
N ASP A 744 -39.16 -48.67 37.63
CA ASP A 744 -39.65 -49.44 38.79
C ASP A 744 -40.83 -48.79 39.53
N HIS A 745 -42.01 -49.43 39.45
CA HIS A 745 -42.73 -49.99 40.60
C HIS A 745 -43.95 -50.78 40.11
N GLY A 746 -43.94 -52.09 40.43
CA GLY A 746 -44.95 -53.05 40.03
C GLY A 746 -46.12 -53.20 41.00
N ALA A 747 -47.17 -53.83 40.47
CA ALA A 747 -48.01 -54.83 41.12
C ALA A 747 -48.67 -55.66 40.01
#